data_AF-A0A1H0F2K8-F1
#
_entry.id   AF-A0A1H0F2K8-F1
#
_cell.length_a   1.000
_cell.length_b   1.000
_cell.length_c   1.000
_cell.angle_alpha   90.00
_cell.angle_beta   90.00
_cell.angle_gamma   90.00
#
_symmetry.space_group_name_H-M   'P 1'
#
loop_
_entity.id
_entity.type
_entity.pdbx_description
1 polymer ?
#
loop_
_entity_poly.entity_id
_entity_poly.type
_entity_poly.pdbx_seq_one_letter_code
_entity_poly.pdbx_strand_id
1 'polypeptide(L)'
;MSALPEPAGTRDRRAEALAARSAGDHLQALALFREAGDRWSRNDAGLELLALGRVDEAEREAVLLLREAADFAPAHRTLALVARRQGRHEEALQRFRAAAVRAPDDLWSRQDAAAELRALGRLDEAEEALRGLASATPLPHAVRELGRAARMRGDGEAALAAFRVASELRPDDPWFELDRAEALVALGRADEACERLATLAGRQPRFAGAPRLLARIARDNGDGAGEIAYWRRAAAIDPAHSLDLADALLRSNELAEAVTLAARHLVGHPRALRALQILVRAAQEAGDLDLALAHARAGWARGHGPLQAGLELAATLRAASRIAEAEALYLDLAGREDAPPEAFVELALLERRSRGIEAARTRLASALKRAPGHPRALLCLGDLLRETGEMAEAEEAYRSALLARPGFGWALAGRAQLAEARGDRANADALWREAIEAEPAESWFAVAFAARQRERGAFREALALLATVPDSSPRAPEAALGRAHVLRAQGDGPGALLAFEAAAQRWPQQAEAWVEASEAALRLGQADRALHLLTGGETACPDHPAFPEAQARHAVSRDDLGAAERYLERAEVLDGGRIWPQIARARLAAAGGRPAEARARLAAIRRRFGPRAETELAQSEIERQCGRPERAEARLRAARRRHPGHPLLAAQAVLTLVEAGRLTAAAALLPLLPGATPAECGRRHFAAAQLAAAHWDFPRAIREGEAAVRLLPTDGWVRNRLAHAALLALDTERATSVLADLAALEAGANALRGQSANPSQTHYGQLLDEFRLDADALSALRDALVRPGQERLAAIDAVVRAFPDSTAPAILRFIEARRAGALPAMLGSGDGGVPRRIHQFWTDPEPPADVSAYMESWRRRNPGFSHRLWDDASARRFIDQEAAPEVGLAFGRAREPAMRADIFRLALLAREGGVWADADDRCRRGIMPLLERGAGLICYQEDLGSLGNNWLAARPNHPVVVEALRAAAAAVNRGDSDILWLAAGPGLLTRIAAGVVAAGNPDLVVLDRAAFLDHVAIHCLAAYKSSDRHWSRTAFGGRRRPRG
;
A
#
# COMPACT_ATOMS: atom_id res chain seq x y z
N MET A 1 77.51 -53.89 -15.60
CA MET A 1 77.41 -54.83 -14.47
C MET A 1 76.10 -55.59 -14.58
N SER A 2 76.23 -56.92 -14.57
CA SER A 2 75.27 -58.03 -14.73
C SER A 2 73.77 -57.79 -14.48
N ALA A 3 72.93 -58.18 -15.44
CA ALA A 3 71.54 -58.56 -15.21
C ALA A 3 71.33 -60.00 -15.74
N LEU A 4 70.95 -60.91 -14.84
CA LEU A 4 70.53 -62.29 -15.11
C LEU A 4 69.27 -62.31 -16.01
N PRO A 5 69.08 -63.34 -16.86
CA PRO A 5 67.85 -63.49 -17.64
C PRO A 5 66.70 -63.96 -16.74
N GLU A 6 65.61 -63.20 -16.67
CA GLU A 6 64.36 -63.60 -16.00
C GLU A 6 63.62 -64.71 -16.80
N PRO A 7 62.86 -65.60 -16.12
CA PRO A 7 62.23 -66.77 -16.73
C PRO A 7 61.13 -66.41 -17.73
N ALA A 8 61.05 -67.15 -18.83
CA ALA A 8 60.27 -66.87 -20.04
C ALA A 8 58.72 -66.84 -19.89
N GLY A 9 58.14 -66.90 -18.69
CA GLY A 9 56.68 -66.94 -18.45
C GLY A 9 56.03 -65.62 -18.03
N THR A 10 56.78 -64.61 -17.58
CA THR A 10 56.24 -63.35 -17.03
C THR A 10 55.90 -62.30 -18.10
N ARG A 11 56.51 -62.37 -19.30
CA ARG A 11 56.27 -61.41 -20.38
C ARG A 11 54.86 -61.51 -21.00
N ASP A 12 54.26 -62.70 -20.99
CA ASP A 12 52.94 -62.93 -21.59
C ASP A 12 51.82 -62.33 -20.74
N ARG A 13 51.87 -62.51 -19.41
CA ARG A 13 50.85 -62.02 -18.47
C ARG A 13 50.77 -60.50 -18.37
N ARG A 14 51.91 -59.80 -18.45
CA ARG A 14 51.91 -58.34 -18.46
C ARG A 14 51.23 -57.79 -19.72
N ALA A 15 51.46 -58.40 -20.88
CA ALA A 15 50.85 -57.99 -22.14
C ALA A 15 49.32 -58.20 -22.09
N GLU A 16 48.86 -59.32 -21.55
CA GLU A 16 47.45 -59.58 -21.27
C GLU A 16 46.86 -58.53 -20.31
N ALA A 17 47.57 -58.17 -19.25
CA ALA A 17 47.14 -57.16 -18.29
C ALA A 17 46.99 -55.77 -18.92
N LEU A 18 47.94 -55.39 -19.79
CA LEU A 18 47.87 -54.14 -20.55
C LEU A 18 46.72 -54.15 -21.57
N ALA A 19 46.41 -55.30 -22.17
CA ALA A 19 45.25 -55.46 -23.04
C ALA A 19 43.91 -55.39 -22.28
N ALA A 20 43.83 -55.97 -21.08
CA ALA A 20 42.66 -55.84 -20.21
C ALA A 20 42.45 -54.38 -19.77
N ARG A 21 43.53 -53.67 -19.41
CA ARG A 21 43.50 -52.24 -19.10
C ARG A 21 43.00 -51.42 -20.29
N SER A 22 43.49 -51.69 -21.51
CA SER A 22 43.07 -50.95 -22.70
C SER A 22 41.61 -51.23 -23.08
N ALA A 23 41.09 -52.40 -22.72
CA ALA A 23 39.67 -52.75 -22.82
C ALA A 23 38.80 -52.15 -21.68
N GLY A 24 39.39 -51.48 -20.70
CA GLY A 24 38.70 -50.87 -19.56
C GLY A 24 38.33 -51.84 -18.42
N ASP A 25 38.79 -53.09 -18.48
CA ASP A 25 38.57 -54.08 -17.42
C ASP A 25 39.67 -53.98 -16.36
N HIS A 26 39.53 -52.98 -15.49
CA HIS A 26 40.48 -52.67 -14.42
C HIS A 26 40.63 -53.80 -13.38
N LEU A 27 39.58 -54.60 -13.17
CA LEU A 27 39.62 -55.73 -12.23
C LEU A 27 40.43 -56.89 -12.81
N GLN A 28 40.20 -57.22 -14.07
CA GLN A 28 40.97 -58.26 -14.76
C GLN A 28 42.43 -57.83 -14.96
N ALA A 29 42.66 -56.57 -15.33
CA ALA A 29 44.00 -56.01 -15.44
C ALA A 29 44.78 -56.10 -14.12
N LEU A 30 44.13 -55.75 -12.99
CA LEU A 30 44.73 -55.85 -11.67
C LEU A 30 45.14 -57.29 -11.31
N ALA A 31 44.30 -58.27 -11.60
CA ALA A 31 44.60 -59.69 -11.35
C ALA A 31 45.83 -60.15 -12.15
N LEU A 32 45.85 -59.84 -13.45
CA LEU A 32 46.93 -60.22 -14.36
C LEU A 32 48.26 -59.51 -14.03
N PHE A 33 48.22 -58.23 -13.63
CA PHE A 33 49.41 -57.51 -13.17
C PHE A 33 49.99 -58.09 -11.86
N ARG A 34 49.13 -58.56 -10.95
CA ARG A 34 49.58 -59.26 -9.73
C ARG A 34 50.23 -60.60 -10.04
N GLU A 35 49.70 -61.34 -11.01
CA GLU A 35 50.27 -62.62 -11.45
C GLU A 35 51.64 -62.46 -12.13
N ALA A 36 51.85 -61.39 -12.90
CA ALA A 36 53.13 -61.10 -13.55
C ALA A 36 54.26 -60.79 -12.54
N GLY A 37 53.93 -60.17 -11.41
CA GLY A 37 54.77 -60.08 -10.19
C GLY A 37 56.03 -59.20 -10.28
N ASP A 38 56.52 -58.85 -11.47
CA ASP A 38 57.68 -57.98 -11.65
C ASP A 38 57.42 -56.55 -11.12
N ARG A 39 58.47 -55.80 -10.79
CA ARG A 39 58.36 -54.45 -10.18
C ARG A 39 57.49 -53.48 -10.98
N TRP A 40 57.56 -53.57 -12.30
CA TRP A 40 56.79 -52.70 -13.17
C TRP A 40 55.32 -53.15 -13.26
N SER A 41 55.05 -54.45 -13.24
CA SER A 41 53.68 -55.01 -13.17
C SER A 41 53.04 -54.72 -11.81
N ARG A 42 53.79 -54.79 -10.72
CA ARG A 42 53.33 -54.38 -9.38
C ARG A 42 52.99 -52.90 -9.31
N ASN A 43 53.78 -52.04 -9.97
CA ASN A 43 53.43 -50.61 -10.08
C ASN A 43 52.16 -50.40 -10.90
N ASP A 44 52.02 -51.12 -12.02
CA ASP A 44 50.80 -51.10 -12.84
C ASP A 44 49.57 -51.60 -12.06
N ALA A 45 49.70 -52.62 -11.22
CA ALA A 45 48.67 -53.04 -10.27
C ALA A 45 48.30 -51.92 -9.28
N GLY A 46 49.28 -51.15 -8.80
CA GLY A 46 49.04 -49.95 -7.99
C GLY A 46 48.20 -48.89 -8.71
N LEU A 47 48.44 -48.68 -10.01
CA LEU A 47 47.63 -47.78 -10.84
C LEU A 47 46.20 -48.30 -11.06
N GLU A 48 46.01 -49.61 -11.22
CA GLU A 48 44.66 -50.20 -11.30
C GLU A 48 43.89 -50.08 -9.97
N LEU A 49 44.57 -50.27 -8.84
CA LEU A 49 43.99 -50.06 -7.52
C LEU A 49 43.50 -48.62 -7.35
N LEU A 50 44.25 -47.63 -7.85
CA LEU A 50 43.81 -46.24 -7.89
C LEU A 50 42.58 -46.03 -8.78
N ALA A 51 42.56 -46.63 -9.98
CA ALA A 51 41.41 -46.56 -10.89
C ALA A 51 40.13 -47.15 -10.27
N LEU A 52 40.28 -48.23 -9.48
CA LEU A 52 39.20 -48.88 -8.73
C LEU A 52 38.84 -48.17 -7.41
N GLY A 53 39.50 -47.06 -7.05
CA GLY A 53 39.26 -46.31 -5.82
C GLY A 53 39.83 -46.93 -4.55
N ARG A 54 40.67 -47.97 -4.66
CA ARG A 54 41.34 -48.67 -3.53
C ARG A 54 42.66 -47.96 -3.16
N VAL A 55 42.54 -46.71 -2.74
CA VAL A 55 43.67 -45.78 -2.55
C VAL A 55 44.70 -46.27 -1.54
N ASP A 56 44.27 -46.79 -0.39
CA ASP A 56 45.18 -47.25 0.69
C ASP A 56 45.97 -48.51 0.30
N GLU A 57 45.43 -49.34 -0.59
CA GLU A 57 46.15 -50.50 -1.12
C GLU A 57 47.18 -50.08 -2.17
N ALA A 58 46.83 -49.13 -3.04
CA ALA A 58 47.78 -48.57 -4.00
C ALA A 58 48.96 -47.88 -3.30
N GLU A 59 48.70 -47.14 -2.22
CA GLU A 59 49.73 -46.50 -1.41
C GLU A 59 50.70 -47.53 -0.81
N ARG A 60 50.16 -48.59 -0.20
CA ARG A 60 50.97 -49.67 0.39
C ARG A 60 51.87 -50.34 -0.63
N GLU A 61 51.33 -50.73 -1.79
CA GLU A 61 52.13 -51.36 -2.85
C GLU A 61 53.24 -50.46 -3.37
N ALA A 62 52.95 -49.18 -3.60
CA ALA A 62 53.96 -48.22 -4.07
C ALA A 62 55.04 -47.93 -2.99
N VAL A 63 54.68 -47.88 -1.70
CA VAL A 63 55.66 -47.78 -0.60
C VAL A 63 56.54 -49.03 -0.53
N LEU A 64 55.98 -50.22 -0.67
CA LEU A 64 56.74 -51.47 -0.67
C LEU A 64 57.75 -51.51 -1.83
N LEU A 65 57.33 -51.10 -3.04
CA LEU A 65 58.21 -50.99 -4.20
C LEU A 65 59.37 -50.02 -3.96
N LEU A 66 59.14 -48.90 -3.27
CA LEU A 66 60.22 -47.95 -2.94
C LEU A 66 61.14 -48.44 -1.81
N ARG A 67 60.70 -49.34 -0.94
CA ARG A 67 61.59 -50.02 0.03
C ARG A 67 62.52 -51.01 -0.67
N GLU A 68 62.03 -51.69 -1.69
CA GLU A 68 62.80 -52.65 -2.49
C GLU A 68 63.73 -51.96 -3.51
N ALA A 69 63.29 -50.84 -4.09
CA ALA A 69 64.04 -50.05 -5.07
C ALA A 69 63.74 -48.55 -4.90
N ALA A 70 64.56 -47.86 -4.10
CA ALA A 70 64.33 -46.45 -3.73
C ALA A 70 64.42 -45.45 -4.90
N ASP A 71 65.09 -45.84 -5.98
CA ASP A 71 65.26 -45.10 -7.23
C ASP A 71 64.19 -45.41 -8.29
N PHE A 72 63.23 -46.29 -7.99
CA PHE A 72 62.19 -46.68 -8.92
C PHE A 72 61.17 -45.55 -9.16
N ALA A 73 61.41 -44.76 -10.21
CA ALA A 73 60.63 -43.57 -10.56
C ALA A 73 59.10 -43.82 -10.71
N PRO A 74 58.63 -44.93 -11.32
CA PRO A 74 57.20 -45.20 -11.44
C PRO A 74 56.46 -45.27 -10.10
N ALA A 75 57.08 -45.82 -9.05
CA ALA A 75 56.46 -45.89 -7.74
C ALA A 75 56.38 -44.52 -7.04
N HIS A 76 57.35 -43.61 -7.28
CA HIS A 76 57.22 -42.21 -6.84
C HIS A 76 56.04 -41.51 -7.52
N ARG A 77 55.83 -41.75 -8.83
CA ARG A 77 54.68 -41.21 -9.57
C ARG A 77 53.35 -41.76 -9.05
N THR A 78 53.25 -43.06 -8.78
CA THR A 78 52.05 -43.69 -8.21
C THR A 78 51.71 -43.11 -6.83
N LEU A 79 52.70 -42.91 -5.94
CA LEU A 79 52.47 -42.22 -4.65
C LEU A 79 52.03 -40.78 -4.82
N ALA A 80 52.52 -40.08 -5.84
CA ALA A 80 52.09 -38.72 -6.14
C ALA A 80 50.60 -38.68 -6.54
N LEU A 81 50.14 -39.65 -7.35
CA LEU A 81 48.72 -39.80 -7.73
C LEU A 81 47.83 -40.17 -6.54
N VAL A 82 48.31 -41.03 -5.63
CA VAL A 82 47.66 -41.33 -4.34
C VAL A 82 47.47 -40.04 -3.54
N ALA A 83 48.55 -39.28 -3.32
CA ALA A 83 48.53 -38.05 -2.55
C ALA A 83 47.57 -37.01 -3.17
N ARG A 84 47.59 -36.85 -4.50
CA ARG A 84 46.64 -36.00 -5.25
C ARG A 84 45.18 -36.42 -5.00
N ARG A 85 44.88 -37.72 -5.04
CA ARG A 85 43.52 -38.25 -4.84
C ARG A 85 42.99 -38.00 -3.43
N GLN A 86 43.88 -37.92 -2.44
CA GLN A 86 43.56 -37.60 -1.05
C GLN A 86 43.62 -36.08 -0.74
N GLY A 87 43.89 -35.24 -1.74
CA GLY A 87 43.99 -33.78 -1.58
C GLY A 87 45.31 -33.28 -0.95
N ARG A 88 46.32 -34.15 -0.80
CA ARG A 88 47.66 -33.83 -0.26
C ARG A 88 48.57 -33.23 -1.35
N HIS A 89 48.25 -32.02 -1.81
CA HIS A 89 48.87 -31.39 -3.00
C HIS A 89 50.38 -31.10 -2.85
N GLU A 90 50.87 -30.63 -1.70
CA GLU A 90 52.31 -30.44 -1.45
C GLU A 90 53.10 -31.74 -1.53
N GLU A 91 52.56 -32.81 -0.96
CA GLU A 91 53.21 -34.12 -0.98
C GLU A 91 53.20 -34.70 -2.40
N ALA A 92 52.08 -34.57 -3.11
CA ALA A 92 51.98 -34.95 -4.52
C ALA A 92 53.05 -34.23 -5.36
N LEU A 93 53.22 -32.91 -5.17
CA LEU A 93 54.24 -32.12 -5.86
C LEU A 93 55.66 -32.65 -5.60
N GLN A 94 56.01 -32.93 -4.33
CA GLN A 94 57.31 -33.46 -3.97
C GLN A 94 57.57 -34.83 -4.62
N ARG A 95 56.56 -35.70 -4.64
CA ARG A 95 56.64 -37.05 -5.22
C ARG A 95 56.72 -37.03 -6.76
N PHE A 96 55.97 -36.16 -7.44
CA PHE A 96 56.11 -35.97 -8.88
C PHE A 96 57.48 -35.40 -9.26
N ARG A 97 58.01 -34.44 -8.49
CA ARG A 97 59.39 -33.94 -8.67
C ARG A 97 60.42 -35.05 -8.46
N ALA A 98 60.24 -35.87 -7.42
CA ALA A 98 61.11 -37.00 -7.15
C ALA A 98 61.09 -38.05 -8.28
N ALA A 99 59.93 -38.31 -8.89
CA ALA A 99 59.81 -39.15 -10.07
C ALA A 99 60.51 -38.53 -11.29
N ALA A 100 60.28 -37.24 -11.56
CA ALA A 100 60.87 -36.51 -12.68
C ALA A 100 62.40 -36.40 -12.61
N VAL A 101 63.00 -36.31 -11.42
CA VAL A 101 64.47 -36.32 -11.26
C VAL A 101 65.07 -37.68 -11.60
N ARG A 102 64.37 -38.77 -11.25
CA ARG A 102 64.85 -40.15 -11.43
C ARG A 102 64.60 -40.68 -12.84
N ALA A 103 63.56 -40.19 -13.51
CA ALA A 103 63.30 -40.44 -14.91
C ALA A 103 63.19 -39.08 -15.64
N PRO A 104 64.34 -38.47 -16.02
CA PRO A 104 64.34 -37.18 -16.72
C PRO A 104 63.50 -37.18 -18.00
N ASP A 105 63.41 -38.32 -18.69
CA ASP A 105 62.64 -38.48 -19.93
C ASP A 105 61.13 -38.63 -19.70
N ASP A 106 60.67 -38.79 -18.44
CA ASP A 106 59.24 -38.84 -18.11
C ASP A 106 58.64 -37.42 -18.07
N LEU A 107 58.17 -36.99 -19.23
CA LEU A 107 57.49 -35.70 -19.40
C LEU A 107 56.16 -35.63 -18.63
N TRP A 108 55.51 -36.77 -18.35
CA TRP A 108 54.22 -36.78 -17.65
C TRP A 108 54.37 -36.41 -16.18
N SER A 109 55.40 -36.92 -15.49
CA SER A 109 55.69 -36.53 -14.10
C SER A 109 56.03 -35.04 -13.97
N ARG A 110 56.70 -34.46 -14.97
CA ARG A 110 56.99 -33.00 -15.02
C ARG A 110 55.72 -32.17 -15.24
N GLN A 111 54.84 -32.60 -16.16
CA GLN A 111 53.54 -31.97 -16.37
C GLN A 111 52.66 -32.07 -15.12
N ASP A 112 52.57 -33.25 -14.51
CA ASP A 112 51.77 -33.49 -13.31
C ASP A 112 52.27 -32.66 -12.11
N ALA A 113 53.60 -32.50 -11.95
CA ALA A 113 54.16 -31.59 -10.96
C ALA A 113 53.71 -30.13 -11.18
N ALA A 114 53.65 -29.68 -12.44
CA ALA A 114 53.18 -28.34 -12.74
C ALA A 114 51.66 -28.17 -12.55
N ALA A 115 50.87 -29.22 -12.78
CA ALA A 115 49.45 -29.24 -12.44
C ALA A 115 49.22 -29.12 -10.92
N GLU A 116 50.08 -29.74 -10.10
CA GLU A 116 50.05 -29.54 -8.64
C GLU A 116 50.42 -28.12 -8.22
N LEU A 117 51.45 -27.51 -8.84
CA LEU A 117 51.79 -26.11 -8.60
C LEU A 117 50.58 -25.18 -8.88
N ARG A 118 49.80 -25.48 -9.93
CA ARG A 118 48.55 -24.77 -10.23
C ARG A 118 47.48 -25.01 -9.16
N ALA A 119 47.28 -26.25 -8.71
CA ALA A 119 46.32 -26.58 -7.65
C ALA A 119 46.65 -25.87 -6.32
N LEU A 120 47.94 -25.64 -6.06
CA LEU A 120 48.45 -24.90 -4.89
C LEU A 120 48.41 -23.36 -5.06
N GLY A 121 47.95 -22.84 -6.20
CA GLY A 121 47.94 -21.41 -6.49
C GLY A 121 49.33 -20.80 -6.79
N ARG A 122 50.37 -21.62 -6.94
CA ARG A 122 51.74 -21.20 -7.30
C ARG A 122 51.86 -21.04 -8.83
N LEU A 123 51.08 -20.10 -9.37
CA LEU A 123 50.81 -19.99 -10.80
C LEU A 123 52.04 -19.60 -11.64
N ASP A 124 52.95 -18.79 -11.09
CA ASP A 124 54.18 -18.38 -11.81
C ASP A 124 55.15 -19.56 -11.97
N GLU A 125 55.36 -20.35 -10.92
CA GLU A 125 56.19 -21.56 -10.97
C GLU A 125 55.58 -22.63 -11.88
N ALA A 126 54.25 -22.78 -11.85
CA ALA A 126 53.54 -23.70 -12.73
C ALA A 126 53.76 -23.31 -14.21
N GLU A 127 53.65 -22.02 -14.52
CA GLU A 127 53.79 -21.52 -15.87
C GLU A 127 55.23 -21.62 -16.40
N GLU A 128 56.22 -21.28 -15.58
CA GLU A 128 57.63 -21.44 -15.92
C GLU A 128 57.96 -22.92 -16.24
N ALA A 129 57.52 -23.83 -15.37
CA ALA A 129 57.71 -25.27 -15.57
C ALA A 129 57.02 -25.78 -16.84
N LEU A 130 55.79 -25.34 -17.11
CA LEU A 130 55.03 -25.75 -18.30
C LEU A 130 55.55 -25.11 -19.59
N ARG A 131 56.02 -23.86 -19.57
CA ARG A 131 56.67 -23.21 -20.73
C ARG A 131 57.98 -23.92 -21.08
N GLY A 132 58.79 -24.25 -20.07
CA GLY A 132 60.01 -25.03 -20.25
C GLY A 132 59.73 -26.43 -20.82
N LEU A 133 58.62 -27.05 -20.41
CA LEU A 133 58.19 -28.35 -20.96
C LEU A 133 57.71 -28.22 -22.42
N ALA A 134 56.84 -27.24 -22.70
CA ALA A 134 56.23 -27.02 -24.00
C ALA A 134 57.23 -26.54 -25.07
N SER A 135 58.27 -25.80 -24.68
CA SER A 135 59.34 -25.35 -25.58
C SER A 135 60.30 -26.47 -25.97
N ALA A 136 60.57 -27.42 -25.06
CA ALA A 136 61.42 -28.58 -25.32
C ALA A 136 60.69 -29.70 -26.08
N THR A 137 59.41 -29.92 -25.79
CA THR A 137 58.56 -30.88 -26.50
C THR A 137 57.11 -30.35 -26.49
N PRO A 138 56.51 -30.03 -27.66
CA PRO A 138 55.14 -29.51 -27.73
C PRO A 138 54.10 -30.55 -27.31
N LEU A 139 53.89 -30.71 -26.00
CA LEU A 139 52.90 -31.62 -25.44
C LEU A 139 51.53 -30.93 -25.34
N PRO A 140 50.49 -31.39 -26.04
CA PRO A 140 49.15 -30.78 -26.01
C PRO A 140 48.59 -30.60 -24.60
N HIS A 141 48.83 -31.58 -23.71
CA HIS A 141 48.36 -31.55 -22.32
C HIS A 141 49.12 -30.52 -21.47
N ALA A 142 50.42 -30.32 -21.71
CA ALA A 142 51.19 -29.26 -21.04
C ALA A 142 50.72 -27.86 -21.49
N VAL A 143 50.45 -27.69 -22.79
CA VAL A 143 49.90 -26.45 -23.34
C VAL A 143 48.47 -26.19 -22.83
N ARG A 144 47.64 -27.22 -22.69
CA ARG A 144 46.32 -27.11 -22.05
C ARG A 144 46.43 -26.66 -20.59
N GLU A 145 47.39 -27.19 -19.82
CA GLU A 145 47.61 -26.74 -18.44
C GLU A 145 48.13 -25.30 -18.36
N LEU A 146 48.92 -24.82 -19.34
CA LEU A 146 49.26 -23.39 -19.47
C LEU A 146 47.99 -22.54 -19.64
N GLY A 147 47.07 -22.98 -20.50
CA GLY A 147 45.78 -22.29 -20.68
C GLY A 147 44.95 -22.25 -19.40
N ARG A 148 44.94 -23.34 -18.62
CA ARG A 148 44.26 -23.40 -17.31
C ARG A 148 44.89 -22.47 -16.28
N ALA A 149 46.22 -22.40 -16.24
CA ALA A 149 46.94 -21.49 -15.36
C ALA A 149 46.69 -20.00 -15.73
N ALA A 150 46.72 -19.68 -17.02
CA ALA A 150 46.37 -18.34 -17.53
C ALA A 150 44.92 -17.95 -17.18
N ARG A 151 43.97 -18.86 -17.37
CA ARG A 151 42.56 -18.66 -17.00
C ARG A 151 42.38 -18.39 -15.50
N MET A 152 43.10 -19.10 -14.63
CA MET A 152 43.06 -18.86 -13.18
C MET A 152 43.61 -17.50 -12.75
N ARG A 153 44.52 -16.91 -13.54
CA ARG A 153 45.03 -15.53 -13.32
C ARG A 153 44.11 -14.44 -13.89
N GLY A 154 43.04 -14.82 -14.60
CA GLY A 154 42.17 -13.89 -15.29
C GLY A 154 42.70 -13.41 -16.65
N ASP A 155 43.78 -14.01 -17.16
CA ASP A 155 44.30 -13.70 -18.50
C ASP A 155 43.61 -14.61 -19.54
N GLY A 156 42.43 -14.15 -19.99
CA GLY A 156 41.60 -14.90 -20.94
C GLY A 156 42.22 -15.05 -22.33
N GLU A 157 42.97 -14.06 -22.81
CA GLU A 157 43.59 -14.09 -24.14
C GLU A 157 44.78 -15.06 -24.18
N ALA A 158 45.62 -15.07 -23.14
CA ALA A 158 46.67 -16.08 -23.02
C ALA A 158 46.09 -17.50 -22.87
N ALA A 159 44.97 -17.64 -22.15
CA ALA A 159 44.27 -18.92 -22.04
C ALA A 159 43.76 -19.42 -23.40
N LEU A 160 43.11 -18.54 -24.16
CA LEU A 160 42.62 -18.86 -25.50
C LEU A 160 43.75 -19.24 -26.46
N ALA A 161 44.86 -18.50 -26.44
CA ALA A 161 46.03 -18.80 -27.28
C ALA A 161 46.59 -20.20 -26.97
N ALA A 162 46.71 -20.55 -25.68
CA ALA A 162 47.18 -21.85 -25.26
C ALA A 162 46.20 -22.98 -25.65
N PHE A 163 44.89 -22.81 -25.40
CA PHE A 163 43.90 -23.83 -25.79
C PHE A 163 43.82 -24.03 -27.30
N ARG A 164 44.00 -22.97 -28.11
CA ARG A 164 44.09 -23.08 -29.57
C ARG A 164 45.28 -23.95 -29.99
N VAL A 165 46.47 -23.70 -29.43
CA VAL A 165 47.65 -24.52 -29.76
C VAL A 165 47.44 -25.97 -29.30
N ALA A 166 46.87 -26.20 -28.12
CA ALA A 166 46.57 -27.54 -27.64
C ALA A 166 45.61 -28.30 -28.57
N SER A 167 44.57 -27.62 -29.09
CA SER A 167 43.58 -28.22 -29.98
C SER A 167 44.11 -28.46 -31.40
N GLU A 168 45.04 -27.64 -31.88
CA GLU A 168 45.75 -27.85 -33.15
C GLU A 168 46.74 -29.03 -33.08
N LEU A 169 47.40 -29.23 -31.93
CA LEU A 169 48.33 -30.34 -31.73
C LEU A 169 47.61 -31.71 -31.63
N ARG A 170 46.36 -31.74 -31.11
CA ARG A 170 45.51 -32.94 -31.07
C ARG A 170 44.06 -32.62 -31.47
N PRO A 171 43.77 -32.54 -32.78
CA PRO A 171 42.44 -32.21 -33.28
C PRO A 171 41.38 -33.31 -33.07
N ASP A 172 41.81 -34.52 -32.70
CA ASP A 172 40.98 -35.69 -32.48
C ASP A 172 40.34 -35.74 -31.09
N ASP A 173 40.98 -35.13 -30.09
CA ASP A 173 40.48 -35.09 -28.70
C ASP A 173 39.50 -33.91 -28.52
N PRO A 174 38.21 -34.19 -28.28
CA PRO A 174 37.18 -33.16 -28.20
C PRO A 174 37.34 -32.22 -27.01
N TRP A 175 38.09 -32.60 -25.97
CA TRP A 175 38.23 -31.80 -24.76
C TRP A 175 39.09 -30.55 -24.95
N PHE A 176 40.05 -30.55 -25.89
CA PHE A 176 40.85 -29.36 -26.17
C PHE A 176 40.04 -28.29 -26.92
N GLU A 177 39.25 -28.68 -27.92
CA GLU A 177 38.34 -27.77 -28.62
C GLU A 177 37.21 -27.27 -27.70
N LEU A 178 36.74 -28.09 -26.74
CA LEU A 178 35.78 -27.63 -25.74
C LEU A 178 36.39 -26.57 -24.80
N ASP A 179 37.60 -26.79 -24.27
CA ASP A 179 38.30 -25.82 -23.41
C ASP A 179 38.57 -24.50 -24.18
N ARG A 180 38.89 -24.58 -25.48
CA ARG A 180 39.02 -23.41 -26.37
C ARG A 180 37.69 -22.66 -26.51
N ALA A 181 36.59 -23.37 -26.75
CA ALA A 181 35.27 -22.77 -26.86
C ALA A 181 34.82 -22.11 -25.53
N GLU A 182 35.09 -22.75 -24.39
CA GLU A 182 34.81 -22.16 -23.07
C GLU A 182 35.60 -20.87 -22.84
N ALA A 183 36.85 -20.80 -23.29
CA ALA A 183 37.66 -19.57 -23.21
C ALA A 183 37.12 -18.44 -24.12
N LEU A 184 36.65 -18.77 -25.33
CA LEU A 184 35.99 -17.80 -26.22
C LEU A 184 34.73 -17.20 -25.58
N VAL A 185 33.90 -18.03 -24.94
CA VAL A 185 32.69 -17.56 -24.22
C VAL A 185 33.08 -16.62 -23.09
N ALA A 186 34.11 -16.94 -22.30
CA ALA A 186 34.58 -16.09 -21.20
C ALA A 186 35.11 -14.72 -21.68
N LEU A 187 35.58 -14.63 -22.93
CA LEU A 187 36.01 -13.38 -23.57
C LEU A 187 34.87 -12.62 -24.28
N GLY A 188 33.62 -13.09 -24.19
CA GLY A 188 32.48 -12.49 -24.88
C GLY A 188 32.41 -12.79 -26.39
N ARG A 189 33.21 -13.73 -26.89
CA ARG A 189 33.28 -14.13 -28.31
C ARG A 189 32.39 -15.35 -28.59
N ALA A 190 31.11 -15.24 -28.24
CA ALA A 190 30.16 -16.35 -28.27
C ALA A 190 29.91 -16.91 -29.68
N ASP A 191 29.87 -16.06 -30.71
CA ASP A 191 29.64 -16.49 -32.09
C ASP A 191 30.75 -17.41 -32.60
N GLU A 192 32.01 -17.04 -32.33
CA GLU A 192 33.16 -17.88 -32.66
C GLU A 192 33.14 -19.21 -31.89
N ALA A 193 32.72 -19.18 -30.62
CA ALA A 193 32.57 -20.40 -29.83
C ALA A 193 31.52 -21.34 -30.45
N CYS A 194 30.38 -20.80 -30.89
CA CYS A 194 29.31 -21.55 -31.54
C CYS A 194 29.77 -22.24 -32.83
N GLU A 195 30.53 -21.57 -33.69
CA GLU A 195 31.09 -22.17 -34.91
C GLU A 195 32.02 -23.35 -34.60
N ARG A 196 32.87 -23.21 -33.58
CA ARG A 196 33.79 -24.27 -33.15
C ARG A 196 33.04 -25.44 -32.55
N LEU A 197 32.03 -25.19 -31.72
CA LEU A 197 31.18 -26.21 -31.12
C LEU A 197 30.32 -26.94 -32.17
N ALA A 198 29.84 -26.25 -33.19
CA ALA A 198 29.12 -26.87 -34.31
C ALA A 198 30.03 -27.83 -35.10
N THR A 199 31.27 -27.39 -35.38
CA THR A 199 32.29 -28.24 -36.03
C THR A 199 32.63 -29.45 -35.16
N LEU A 200 32.81 -29.25 -33.85
CA LEU A 200 33.10 -30.30 -32.89
C LEU A 200 31.96 -31.33 -32.81
N ALA A 201 30.71 -30.87 -32.73
CA ALA A 201 29.54 -31.74 -32.69
C ALA A 201 29.35 -32.56 -33.98
N GLY A 202 29.76 -32.01 -35.14
CA GLY A 202 29.76 -32.73 -36.41
C GLY A 202 30.83 -33.82 -36.49
N ARG A 203 32.04 -33.55 -35.96
CA ARG A 203 33.15 -34.53 -35.94
C ARG A 203 32.98 -35.61 -34.86
N GLN A 204 32.40 -35.24 -33.71
CA GLN A 204 32.28 -36.10 -32.53
C GLN A 204 30.82 -36.15 -32.04
N PRO A 205 29.91 -36.84 -32.75
CA PRO A 205 28.47 -36.81 -32.47
C PRO A 205 28.06 -37.46 -31.14
N ARG A 206 28.91 -38.29 -30.53
CA ARG A 206 28.67 -38.94 -29.22
C ARG A 206 29.27 -38.16 -28.04
N PHE A 207 29.78 -36.95 -28.25
CA PHE A 207 30.35 -36.12 -27.20
C PHE A 207 29.34 -35.08 -26.69
N ALA A 208 28.84 -35.25 -25.46
CA ALA A 208 27.82 -34.37 -24.87
C ALA A 208 28.35 -32.96 -24.53
N GLY A 209 29.67 -32.76 -24.46
CA GLY A 209 30.26 -31.48 -24.06
C GLY A 209 29.92 -30.31 -24.98
N ALA A 210 29.85 -30.55 -26.29
CA ALA A 210 29.49 -29.55 -27.29
C ALA A 210 28.03 -29.07 -27.16
N PRO A 211 27.00 -29.94 -27.22
CA PRO A 211 25.62 -29.52 -27.03
C PRO A 211 25.37 -28.93 -25.62
N ARG A 212 26.04 -29.40 -24.56
CA ARG A 212 25.93 -28.83 -23.21
C ARG A 212 26.37 -27.36 -23.16
N LEU A 213 27.48 -27.00 -23.81
CA LEU A 213 27.96 -25.62 -23.82
C LEU A 213 27.10 -24.73 -24.73
N LEU A 214 26.67 -25.25 -25.89
CA LEU A 214 25.73 -24.54 -26.78
C LEU A 214 24.40 -24.23 -26.09
N ALA A 215 23.86 -25.16 -25.29
CA ALA A 215 22.64 -24.92 -24.52
C ALA A 215 22.79 -23.75 -23.52
N ARG A 216 23.95 -23.64 -22.87
CA ARG A 216 24.26 -22.54 -21.95
C ARG A 216 24.39 -21.21 -22.68
N ILE A 217 25.08 -21.19 -23.82
CA ILE A 217 25.21 -19.98 -24.65
C ILE A 217 23.83 -19.53 -25.14
N ALA A 218 23.01 -20.45 -25.63
CA ALA A 218 21.65 -20.17 -26.08
C ALA A 218 20.79 -19.58 -24.96
N ARG A 219 20.87 -20.16 -23.75
CA ARG A 219 20.19 -19.64 -22.56
C ARG A 219 20.64 -18.21 -22.22
N ASP A 220 21.94 -17.96 -22.18
CA ASP A 220 22.50 -16.67 -21.81
C ASP A 220 22.16 -15.58 -22.86
N ASN A 221 21.93 -16.00 -24.11
CA ASN A 221 21.44 -15.15 -25.21
C ASN A 221 19.90 -15.02 -25.28
N GLY A 222 19.15 -15.70 -24.41
CA GLY A 222 17.68 -15.71 -24.40
C GLY A 222 17.02 -16.56 -25.51
N ASP A 223 17.77 -17.41 -26.21
CA ASP A 223 17.26 -18.36 -27.19
C ASP A 223 16.79 -19.65 -26.51
N GLY A 224 15.54 -19.65 -26.01
CA GLY A 224 14.94 -20.79 -25.34
C GLY A 224 14.75 -22.02 -26.25
N ALA A 225 14.41 -21.80 -27.52
CA ALA A 225 14.22 -22.89 -28.48
C ALA A 225 15.56 -23.59 -28.79
N GLY A 226 16.63 -22.82 -28.98
CA GLY A 226 17.99 -23.33 -29.11
C GLY A 226 18.46 -24.07 -27.85
N GLU A 227 18.25 -23.48 -26.66
CA GLU A 227 18.58 -24.12 -25.38
C GLU A 227 17.97 -25.52 -25.29
N ILE A 228 16.65 -25.65 -25.52
CA ILE A 228 15.93 -26.93 -25.47
C ILE A 228 16.48 -27.92 -26.50
N ALA A 229 16.71 -27.49 -27.74
CA ALA A 229 17.24 -28.36 -28.79
C ALA A 229 18.61 -28.93 -28.42
N TYR A 230 19.50 -28.09 -27.86
CA TYR A 230 20.82 -28.50 -27.42
C TYR A 230 20.77 -29.39 -26.18
N TRP A 231 19.95 -29.08 -25.18
CA TRP A 231 19.76 -29.97 -24.03
C TRP A 231 19.17 -31.32 -24.42
N ARG A 232 18.24 -31.36 -25.39
CA ARG A 232 17.68 -32.61 -25.91
C ARG A 232 18.74 -33.47 -26.58
N ARG A 233 19.68 -32.87 -27.32
CA ARG A 233 20.85 -33.57 -27.88
C ARG A 233 21.81 -34.05 -26.78
N ALA A 234 22.08 -33.24 -25.76
CA ALA A 234 22.93 -33.64 -24.65
C ALA A 234 22.32 -34.80 -23.84
N ALA A 235 21.03 -34.74 -23.53
CA ALA A 235 20.30 -35.78 -22.79
C ALA A 235 20.17 -37.10 -23.56
N ALA A 236 20.14 -37.05 -24.91
CA ALA A 236 20.17 -38.24 -25.75
C ALA A 236 21.52 -38.97 -25.73
N ILE A 237 22.61 -38.25 -25.45
CA ILE A 237 23.97 -38.80 -25.34
C ILE A 237 24.25 -39.26 -23.91
N ASP A 238 23.92 -38.41 -22.93
CA ASP A 238 24.09 -38.66 -21.50
C ASP A 238 22.78 -38.37 -20.74
N PRO A 239 22.05 -39.41 -20.29
CA PRO A 239 20.81 -39.26 -19.55
C PRO A 239 20.92 -38.42 -18.26
N ALA A 240 22.11 -38.18 -17.72
CA ALA A 240 22.32 -37.29 -16.57
C ALA A 240 21.81 -35.86 -16.82
N HIS A 241 21.75 -35.43 -18.09
CA HIS A 241 21.26 -34.11 -18.50
C HIS A 241 19.73 -34.02 -18.67
N SER A 242 18.97 -35.08 -18.36
CA SER A 242 17.51 -35.08 -18.49
C SER A 242 16.82 -34.03 -17.61
N LEU A 243 17.38 -33.73 -16.43
CA LEU A 243 16.86 -32.67 -15.55
C LEU A 243 17.23 -31.27 -16.04
N ASP A 244 18.38 -31.10 -16.72
CA ASP A 244 18.76 -29.83 -17.34
C ASP A 244 17.79 -29.49 -18.49
N LEU A 245 17.42 -30.49 -19.29
CA LEU A 245 16.36 -30.37 -20.30
C LEU A 245 14.99 -30.05 -19.68
N ALA A 246 14.61 -30.74 -18.61
CA ALA A 246 13.33 -30.49 -17.93
C ALA A 246 13.24 -29.06 -17.36
N ASP A 247 14.33 -28.53 -16.80
CA ASP A 247 14.42 -27.14 -16.34
C ASP A 247 14.28 -26.13 -17.50
N ALA A 248 14.87 -26.41 -18.67
CA ALA A 248 14.73 -25.56 -19.85
C ALA A 248 13.30 -25.56 -20.41
N LEU A 249 12.71 -26.75 -20.57
CA LEU A 249 11.31 -26.92 -20.99
C LEU A 249 10.33 -26.20 -20.07
N LEU A 250 10.55 -26.29 -18.75
CA LEU A 250 9.74 -25.58 -17.77
C LEU A 250 9.79 -24.06 -17.95
N ARG A 251 10.98 -23.47 -18.19
CA ARG A 251 11.12 -22.03 -18.47
C ARG A 251 10.45 -21.59 -19.76
N SER A 252 10.35 -22.48 -20.75
CA SER A 252 9.64 -22.25 -22.01
C SER A 252 8.16 -22.64 -21.97
N ASN A 253 7.61 -22.96 -20.78
CA ASN A 253 6.23 -23.36 -20.57
C ASN A 253 5.80 -24.66 -21.29
N GLU A 254 6.76 -25.55 -21.59
CA GLU A 254 6.52 -26.89 -22.13
C GLU A 254 6.33 -27.92 -20.99
N LEU A 255 5.29 -27.69 -20.16
CA LEU A 255 5.09 -28.35 -18.87
C LEU A 255 5.02 -29.89 -18.95
N ALA A 256 4.32 -30.44 -19.95
CA ALA A 256 4.04 -31.87 -20.04
C ALA A 256 5.32 -32.71 -20.22
N GLU A 257 6.25 -32.26 -21.07
CA GLU A 257 7.52 -32.95 -21.29
C GLU A 257 8.45 -32.78 -20.09
N ALA A 258 8.50 -31.59 -19.49
CA ALA A 258 9.27 -31.33 -18.28
C ALA A 258 8.85 -32.25 -17.11
N VAL A 259 7.53 -32.36 -16.88
CA VAL A 259 6.95 -33.26 -15.86
C VAL A 259 7.30 -34.71 -16.15
N THR A 260 7.21 -35.15 -17.40
CA THR A 260 7.54 -36.52 -17.80
C THR A 260 9.00 -36.87 -17.50
N LEU A 261 9.93 -35.97 -17.83
CA LEU A 261 11.36 -36.17 -17.59
C LEU A 261 11.67 -36.19 -16.09
N ALA A 262 11.11 -35.26 -15.31
CA ALA A 262 11.30 -35.22 -13.86
C ALA A 262 10.68 -36.45 -13.16
N ALA A 263 9.47 -36.87 -13.57
CA ALA A 263 8.80 -38.05 -13.02
C ALA A 263 9.58 -39.34 -13.33
N ARG A 264 10.08 -39.51 -14.58
CA ARG A 264 10.95 -40.65 -14.94
C ARG A 264 12.22 -40.68 -14.10
N HIS A 265 12.83 -39.53 -13.83
CA HIS A 265 14.01 -39.46 -12.98
C HIS A 265 13.71 -39.92 -11.54
N LEU A 266 12.52 -39.59 -11.01
CA LEU A 266 12.09 -40.04 -9.68
C LEU A 266 11.84 -41.54 -9.58
N VAL A 267 11.50 -42.23 -10.67
CA VAL A 267 11.37 -43.70 -10.67
C VAL A 267 12.71 -44.36 -10.27
N GLY A 268 13.82 -43.86 -10.81
CA GLY A 268 15.17 -44.35 -10.45
C GLY A 268 15.73 -43.73 -9.17
N HIS A 269 15.30 -42.51 -8.82
CA HIS A 269 15.79 -41.77 -7.65
C HIS A 269 14.63 -41.14 -6.87
N PRO A 270 13.90 -41.91 -6.02
CA PRO A 270 12.65 -41.46 -5.39
C PRO A 270 12.73 -40.24 -4.47
N ARG A 271 13.95 -39.78 -4.14
CA ARG A 271 14.22 -38.62 -3.28
C ARG A 271 15.08 -37.55 -3.97
N ALA A 272 15.17 -37.57 -5.30
CA ALA A 272 15.90 -36.55 -6.03
C ALA A 272 15.22 -35.19 -5.88
N LEU A 273 15.74 -34.35 -4.98
CA LEU A 273 15.17 -33.05 -4.64
C LEU A 273 14.96 -32.20 -5.90
N ARG A 274 15.97 -32.08 -6.77
CA ARG A 274 15.89 -31.30 -8.01
C ARG A 274 14.71 -31.70 -8.90
N ALA A 275 14.40 -33.00 -8.99
CA ALA A 275 13.25 -33.48 -9.76
C ALA A 275 11.91 -33.11 -9.09
N LEU A 276 11.82 -33.21 -7.76
CA LEU A 276 10.64 -32.74 -7.01
C LEU A 276 10.42 -31.23 -7.17
N GLN A 277 11.48 -30.41 -7.16
CA GLN A 277 11.39 -28.96 -7.35
C GLN A 277 10.91 -28.57 -8.76
N ILE A 278 11.30 -29.33 -9.77
CA ILE A 278 10.76 -29.17 -11.13
C ILE A 278 9.26 -29.48 -11.13
N LEU A 279 8.83 -30.55 -10.46
CA LEU A 279 7.41 -30.91 -10.37
C LEU A 279 6.58 -29.91 -9.56
N VAL A 280 7.12 -29.36 -8.46
CA VAL A 280 6.46 -28.28 -7.68
C VAL A 280 6.21 -27.08 -8.58
N ARG A 281 7.24 -26.58 -9.25
CA ARG A 281 7.13 -25.41 -10.14
C ARG A 281 6.21 -25.69 -11.34
N ALA A 282 6.30 -26.86 -11.95
CA ALA A 282 5.41 -27.25 -13.04
C ALA A 282 3.94 -27.31 -12.61
N ALA A 283 3.66 -27.85 -11.42
CA ALA A 283 2.31 -27.89 -10.87
C ALA A 283 1.80 -26.48 -10.50
N GLN A 284 2.67 -25.60 -9.99
CA GLN A 284 2.34 -24.19 -9.74
C GLN A 284 1.99 -23.44 -11.03
N GLU A 285 2.79 -23.58 -12.09
CA GLU A 285 2.51 -22.99 -13.42
C GLU A 285 1.23 -23.55 -14.04
N ALA A 286 0.93 -24.84 -13.80
CA ALA A 286 -0.33 -25.47 -14.20
C ALA A 286 -1.55 -25.05 -13.34
N GLY A 287 -1.33 -24.30 -12.25
CA GLY A 287 -2.38 -23.91 -11.30
C GLY A 287 -2.85 -25.03 -10.35
N ASP A 288 -2.21 -26.20 -10.36
CA ASP A 288 -2.53 -27.32 -9.48
C ASP A 288 -1.73 -27.22 -8.17
N LEU A 289 -2.21 -26.37 -7.27
CA LEU A 289 -1.55 -26.08 -6.00
C LEU A 289 -1.58 -27.28 -5.03
N ASP A 290 -2.55 -28.19 -5.16
CA ASP A 290 -2.61 -29.40 -4.33
C ASP A 290 -1.52 -30.40 -4.73
N LEU A 291 -1.32 -30.59 -6.04
CA LEU A 291 -0.21 -31.39 -6.56
C LEU A 291 1.15 -30.78 -6.23
N ALA A 292 1.28 -29.45 -6.36
CA ALA A 292 2.48 -28.73 -5.94
C ALA A 292 2.79 -28.96 -4.45
N LEU A 293 1.76 -28.88 -3.58
CA LEU A 293 1.91 -29.15 -2.15
C LEU A 293 2.31 -30.61 -1.87
N ALA A 294 1.76 -31.56 -2.61
CA ALA A 294 2.13 -32.97 -2.47
C ALA A 294 3.62 -33.19 -2.78
N HIS A 295 4.11 -32.63 -3.89
CA HIS A 295 5.53 -32.72 -4.26
C HIS A 295 6.44 -31.96 -3.27
N ALA A 296 6.03 -30.78 -2.81
CA ALA A 296 6.80 -30.01 -1.83
C ALA A 296 6.89 -30.73 -0.47
N ARG A 297 5.79 -31.36 -0.01
CA ARG A 297 5.77 -32.20 1.19
C ARG A 297 6.65 -33.45 1.05
N ALA A 298 6.68 -34.05 -0.14
CA ALA A 298 7.57 -35.16 -0.44
C ALA A 298 9.06 -34.73 -0.38
N GLY A 299 9.37 -33.51 -0.83
CA GLY A 299 10.72 -32.94 -0.73
C GLY A 299 11.17 -32.66 0.72
N TRP A 300 10.24 -32.30 1.60
CA TRP A 300 10.49 -32.00 3.02
C TRP A 300 10.26 -33.20 3.98
N ALA A 301 10.07 -34.40 3.44
CA ALA A 301 9.60 -35.61 4.13
C ALA A 301 9.91 -35.70 5.65
N ARG A 302 8.87 -35.76 6.49
CA ARG A 302 8.93 -35.94 7.96
C ARG A 302 9.71 -34.87 8.74
N GLY A 303 9.81 -33.64 8.23
CA GLY A 303 10.44 -32.52 8.95
C GLY A 303 11.98 -32.52 8.88
N HIS A 304 12.54 -33.46 8.11
CA HIS A 304 13.98 -33.63 7.92
C HIS A 304 14.29 -33.61 6.41
N GLY A 305 14.91 -32.53 5.97
CA GLY A 305 15.37 -32.32 4.60
C GLY A 305 16.23 -31.05 4.54
N PRO A 306 16.86 -30.75 3.39
CA PRO A 306 17.58 -29.49 3.20
C PRO A 306 16.63 -28.32 3.48
N LEU A 307 17.08 -27.30 4.22
CA LEU A 307 16.27 -26.12 4.58
C LEU A 307 15.55 -25.48 3.38
N GLN A 308 16.17 -25.57 2.20
CA GLN A 308 15.59 -25.12 0.93
C GLN A 308 14.24 -25.80 0.60
N ALA A 309 14.10 -27.10 0.85
CA ALA A 309 12.85 -27.82 0.61
C ALA A 309 11.75 -27.38 1.58
N GLY A 310 12.11 -27.02 2.81
CA GLY A 310 11.19 -26.44 3.79
C GLY A 310 10.73 -25.04 3.39
N LEU A 311 11.63 -24.20 2.89
CA LEU A 311 11.30 -22.87 2.37
C LEU A 311 10.36 -22.95 1.16
N GLU A 312 10.60 -23.89 0.25
CA GLU A 312 9.76 -24.11 -0.93
C GLU A 312 8.37 -24.64 -0.57
N LEU A 313 8.28 -25.53 0.42
CA LEU A 313 6.99 -25.95 0.99
C LEU A 313 6.26 -24.77 1.63
N ALA A 314 6.95 -23.93 2.41
CA ALA A 314 6.34 -22.76 3.03
C ALA A 314 5.85 -21.74 1.97
N ALA A 315 6.62 -21.53 0.91
CA ALA A 315 6.22 -20.69 -0.22
C ALA A 315 5.01 -21.26 -0.97
N THR A 316 4.97 -22.58 -1.17
CA THR A 316 3.84 -23.27 -1.81
C THR A 316 2.58 -23.20 -0.94
N LEU A 317 2.71 -23.35 0.38
CA LEU A 317 1.61 -23.14 1.33
C LEU A 317 1.07 -21.71 1.26
N ARG A 318 1.95 -20.70 1.11
CA ARG A 318 1.53 -19.31 0.90
C ARG A 318 0.78 -19.14 -0.42
N ALA A 319 1.28 -19.71 -1.52
CA ALA A 319 0.62 -19.66 -2.82
C ALA A 319 -0.78 -20.32 -2.77
N ALA A 320 -0.93 -21.40 -2.01
CA ALA A 320 -2.20 -22.06 -1.72
C ALA A 320 -3.08 -21.35 -0.68
N SER A 321 -2.76 -20.10 -0.29
CA SER A 321 -3.47 -19.32 0.74
C SER A 321 -3.55 -19.99 2.13
N ARG A 322 -2.71 -20.99 2.41
CA ARG A 322 -2.59 -21.68 3.71
C ARG A 322 -1.62 -20.93 4.63
N ILE A 323 -1.92 -19.66 4.88
CA ILE A 323 -1.00 -18.70 5.52
C ILE A 323 -0.57 -19.13 6.93
N ALA A 324 -1.49 -19.68 7.74
CA ALA A 324 -1.17 -20.10 9.10
C ALA A 324 -0.16 -21.26 9.15
N GLU A 325 -0.29 -22.24 8.24
CA GLU A 325 0.66 -23.35 8.13
C GLU A 325 2.01 -22.88 7.58
N ALA A 326 2.00 -21.94 6.64
CA ALA A 326 3.23 -21.32 6.15
C ALA A 326 3.95 -20.55 7.27
N GLU A 327 3.23 -19.73 8.05
CA GLU A 327 3.79 -18.98 9.18
C GLU A 327 4.41 -19.93 10.22
N ALA A 328 3.70 -21.01 10.57
CA ALA A 328 4.21 -22.03 11.49
C ALA A 328 5.49 -22.71 10.97
N LEU A 329 5.55 -23.02 9.67
CA LEU A 329 6.73 -23.63 9.06
C LEU A 329 7.90 -22.65 8.97
N TYR A 330 7.68 -21.40 8.60
CA TYR A 330 8.74 -20.38 8.64
C TYR A 330 9.25 -20.15 10.06
N LEU A 331 8.39 -20.22 11.08
CA LEU A 331 8.79 -20.14 12.47
C LEU A 331 9.65 -21.34 12.90
N ASP A 332 9.29 -22.57 12.52
CA ASP A 332 10.10 -23.77 12.75
C ASP A 332 11.47 -23.63 12.09
N LEU A 333 11.50 -23.25 10.80
CA LEU A 333 12.73 -23.06 10.04
C LEU A 333 13.61 -21.97 10.68
N ALA A 334 13.03 -20.84 11.10
CA ALA A 334 13.74 -19.74 11.76
C ALA A 334 14.28 -20.11 13.15
N GLY A 335 13.72 -21.13 13.81
CA GLY A 335 14.17 -21.64 15.10
C GLY A 335 15.43 -22.50 15.04
N ARG A 336 15.86 -22.93 13.84
CA ARG A 336 17.04 -23.79 13.67
C ARG A 336 18.35 -23.00 13.72
N GLU A 337 19.42 -23.66 14.16
CA GLU A 337 20.75 -23.03 14.25
C GLU A 337 21.26 -22.60 12.87
N ASP A 338 21.01 -23.43 11.84
CA ASP A 338 21.38 -23.22 10.44
C ASP A 338 20.34 -22.45 9.62
N ALA A 339 19.31 -21.87 10.25
CA ALA A 339 18.21 -21.18 9.57
C ALA A 339 18.67 -20.14 8.51
N PRO A 340 18.12 -20.20 7.29
CA PRO A 340 18.47 -19.27 6.23
C PRO A 340 17.86 -17.88 6.51
N PRO A 341 18.53 -16.76 6.16
CA PRO A 341 17.98 -15.41 6.31
C PRO A 341 16.59 -15.24 5.70
N GLU A 342 16.31 -15.95 4.60
CA GLU A 342 15.05 -15.98 3.88
C GLU A 342 13.87 -16.40 4.75
N ALA A 343 14.07 -17.35 5.68
CA ALA A 343 13.01 -17.77 6.60
C ALA A 343 12.56 -16.61 7.50
N PHE A 344 13.50 -15.81 7.98
CA PHE A 344 13.20 -14.63 8.78
C PHE A 344 12.55 -13.51 7.96
N VAL A 345 12.97 -13.30 6.71
CA VAL A 345 12.40 -12.29 5.82
C VAL A 345 10.94 -12.63 5.48
N GLU A 346 10.66 -13.87 5.09
CA GLU A 346 9.29 -14.31 4.80
C GLU A 346 8.41 -14.27 6.04
N LEU A 347 8.92 -14.71 7.20
CA LEU A 347 8.22 -14.58 8.47
C LEU A 347 7.95 -13.11 8.83
N ALA A 348 8.89 -12.21 8.58
CA ALA A 348 8.70 -10.77 8.80
C ALA A 348 7.53 -10.23 7.97
N LEU A 349 7.42 -10.62 6.69
CA LEU A 349 6.34 -10.18 5.80
C LEU A 349 4.97 -10.68 6.28
N LEU A 350 4.89 -11.91 6.79
CA LEU A 350 3.67 -12.48 7.37
C LEU A 350 3.31 -11.83 8.71
N GLU A 351 4.25 -11.77 9.65
CA GLU A 351 4.05 -11.18 10.98
C GLU A 351 3.77 -9.68 10.89
N ARG A 352 4.29 -8.97 9.88
CA ARG A 352 3.93 -7.56 9.62
C ARG A 352 2.42 -7.38 9.49
N ARG A 353 1.75 -8.32 8.80
CA ARG A 353 0.30 -8.29 8.57
C ARG A 353 -0.47 -8.81 9.78
N SER A 354 -0.01 -9.88 10.42
CA SER A 354 -0.76 -10.53 11.51
C SER A 354 -0.52 -9.90 12.89
N ARG A 355 0.73 -9.55 13.20
CA ARG A 355 1.25 -9.10 14.52
C ARG A 355 1.80 -7.67 14.55
N GLY A 356 1.99 -7.03 13.40
CA GLY A 356 2.38 -5.62 13.27
C GLY A 356 3.88 -5.36 12.99
N ILE A 357 4.26 -4.08 12.94
CA ILE A 357 5.58 -3.61 12.47
C ILE A 357 6.74 -4.09 13.35
N GLU A 358 6.59 -4.07 14.67
CA GLU A 358 7.70 -4.41 15.59
C GLU A 358 8.11 -5.88 15.52
N ALA A 359 7.12 -6.78 15.35
CA ALA A 359 7.40 -8.19 15.11
C ALA A 359 8.22 -8.36 13.83
N ALA A 360 7.79 -7.72 12.73
CA ALA A 360 8.51 -7.74 11.47
C ALA A 360 9.92 -7.17 11.58
N ARG A 361 10.11 -6.03 12.27
CA ARG A 361 11.42 -5.41 12.51
C ARG A 361 12.35 -6.36 13.27
N THR A 362 11.84 -7.05 14.29
CA THR A 362 12.62 -8.04 15.08
C THR A 362 13.08 -9.21 14.20
N ARG A 363 12.22 -9.69 13.30
CA ARG A 363 12.58 -10.76 12.35
C ARG A 363 13.62 -10.30 11.34
N LEU A 364 13.47 -9.11 10.76
CA LEU A 364 14.46 -8.57 9.83
C LEU A 364 15.82 -8.33 10.50
N ALA A 365 15.84 -7.85 11.75
CA ALA A 365 17.08 -7.73 12.52
C ALA A 365 17.77 -9.10 12.71
N SER A 366 16.98 -10.16 12.94
CA SER A 366 17.51 -11.53 13.03
C SER A 366 18.07 -12.02 11.68
N ALA A 367 17.41 -11.69 10.56
CA ALA A 367 17.90 -11.99 9.21
C ALA A 367 19.25 -11.29 8.95
N LEU A 368 19.35 -10.00 9.26
CA LEU A 368 20.54 -9.18 9.04
C LEU A 368 21.68 -9.52 9.98
N LYS A 369 21.41 -10.03 11.19
CA LYS A 369 22.44 -10.56 12.08
C LYS A 369 23.16 -11.77 11.47
N ARG A 370 22.43 -12.62 10.74
CA ARG A 370 22.99 -13.79 10.04
C ARG A 370 23.67 -13.41 8.72
N ALA A 371 23.04 -12.51 7.96
CA ALA A 371 23.55 -12.04 6.68
C ALA A 371 23.38 -10.51 6.57
N PRO A 372 24.39 -9.72 7.00
CA PRO A 372 24.29 -8.25 7.03
C PRO A 372 24.01 -7.61 5.67
N GLY A 373 24.49 -8.22 4.58
CA GLY A 373 24.28 -7.77 3.21
C GLY A 373 23.08 -8.41 2.50
N HIS A 374 22.13 -9.05 3.19
CA HIS A 374 21.02 -9.73 2.51
C HIS A 374 20.08 -8.71 1.81
N PRO A 375 20.05 -8.63 0.46
CA PRO A 375 19.44 -7.48 -0.24
C PRO A 375 17.95 -7.33 0.05
N ARG A 376 17.21 -8.44 0.06
CA ARG A 376 15.76 -8.43 0.31
C ARG A 376 15.41 -8.10 1.77
N ALA A 377 16.29 -8.44 2.72
CA ALA A 377 16.07 -8.08 4.14
C ALA A 377 16.26 -6.57 4.34
N LEU A 378 17.29 -6.00 3.71
CA LEU A 378 17.55 -4.56 3.68
C LEU A 378 16.43 -3.79 2.98
N LEU A 379 15.91 -4.30 1.85
CA LEU A 379 14.72 -3.75 1.19
C LEU A 379 13.52 -3.71 2.13
N CYS A 380 13.14 -4.86 2.72
CA CYS A 380 12.00 -4.94 3.62
C CYS A 380 12.18 -4.05 4.87
N LEU A 381 13.41 -3.89 5.35
CA LEU A 381 13.71 -2.97 6.46
C LEU A 381 13.52 -1.52 6.01
N GLY A 382 14.02 -1.16 4.84
CA GLY A 382 13.81 0.17 4.24
C GLY A 382 12.33 0.50 4.06
N ASP A 383 11.51 -0.46 3.62
CA ASP A 383 10.05 -0.29 3.50
C ASP A 383 9.39 -0.06 4.86
N LEU A 384 9.77 -0.83 5.88
CA LEU A 384 9.25 -0.64 7.24
C LEU A 384 9.64 0.72 7.81
N LEU A 385 10.89 1.14 7.63
CA LEU A 385 11.41 2.44 8.09
C LEU A 385 10.71 3.60 7.39
N ARG A 386 10.49 3.50 6.08
CA ARG A 386 9.73 4.47 5.30
C ARG A 386 8.29 4.58 5.81
N GLU A 387 7.65 3.46 6.15
CA GLU A 387 6.29 3.44 6.72
C GLU A 387 6.20 4.03 8.13
N THR A 388 7.25 3.88 8.95
CA THR A 388 7.31 4.49 10.29
C THR A 388 7.76 5.94 10.27
N GLY A 389 8.24 6.45 9.12
CA GLY A 389 8.70 7.82 8.94
C GLY A 389 10.19 8.04 9.24
N GLU A 390 10.96 6.98 9.47
CA GLU A 390 12.42 6.97 9.65
C GLU A 390 13.11 7.09 8.28
N MET A 391 12.95 8.25 7.62
CA MET A 391 13.32 8.46 6.22
C MET A 391 14.83 8.40 5.92
N ALA A 392 15.67 8.73 6.90
CA ALA A 392 17.13 8.72 6.74
C ALA A 392 17.67 7.28 6.82
N GLU A 393 17.18 6.54 7.80
CA GLU A 393 17.49 5.12 7.99
C GLU A 393 16.94 4.28 6.83
N ALA A 394 15.76 4.63 6.30
CA ALA A 394 15.20 3.99 5.11
C ALA A 394 16.11 4.16 3.88
N GLU A 395 16.63 5.37 3.65
CA GLU A 395 17.58 5.64 2.55
C GLU A 395 18.82 4.77 2.66
N GLU A 396 19.38 4.68 3.86
CA GLU A 396 20.58 3.90 4.13
C GLU A 396 20.36 2.40 3.93
N ALA A 397 19.19 1.89 4.34
CA ALA A 397 18.80 0.51 4.09
C ALA A 397 18.68 0.19 2.60
N TYR A 398 18.03 1.06 1.80
CA TYR A 398 17.96 0.85 0.35
C TYR A 398 19.32 0.97 -0.34
N ARG A 399 20.15 1.93 0.09
CA ARG A 399 21.53 2.09 -0.42
C ARG A 399 22.36 0.83 -0.15
N SER A 400 22.24 0.28 1.05
CA SER A 400 22.89 -0.98 1.43
C SER A 400 22.38 -2.16 0.60
N ALA A 401 21.08 -2.22 0.32
CA ALA A 401 20.49 -3.24 -0.54
C ALA A 401 21.05 -3.17 -1.98
N LEU A 402 21.25 -1.97 -2.52
CA LEU A 402 21.84 -1.73 -3.84
C LEU A 402 23.34 -2.03 -3.89
N LEU A 403 24.07 -1.79 -2.80
CA LEU A 403 25.46 -2.21 -2.69
C LEU A 403 25.59 -3.74 -2.71
N ALA A 404 24.68 -4.44 -2.03
CA ALA A 404 24.68 -5.89 -2.00
C ALA A 404 24.20 -6.52 -3.31
N ARG A 405 23.27 -5.87 -4.02
CA ARG A 405 22.80 -6.27 -5.35
C ARG A 405 22.68 -5.03 -6.25
N PRO A 406 23.71 -4.72 -7.06
CA PRO A 406 23.63 -3.68 -8.07
C PRO A 406 22.46 -3.94 -9.02
N GLY A 407 21.71 -2.90 -9.40
CA GLY A 407 20.52 -3.03 -10.25
C GLY A 407 19.30 -3.68 -9.57
N PHE A 408 19.22 -3.67 -8.24
CA PHE A 408 18.03 -4.20 -7.55
C PHE A 408 16.84 -3.23 -7.69
N GLY A 409 15.98 -3.48 -8.69
CA GLY A 409 14.90 -2.57 -9.10
C GLY A 409 13.95 -2.20 -7.96
N TRP A 410 13.67 -3.15 -7.06
CA TRP A 410 12.82 -2.91 -5.88
C TRP A 410 13.42 -1.89 -4.90
N ALA A 411 14.74 -1.88 -4.71
CA ALA A 411 15.41 -0.91 -3.85
C ALA A 411 15.47 0.47 -4.52
N LEU A 412 15.66 0.54 -5.85
CA LEU A 412 15.54 1.77 -6.63
C LEU A 412 14.13 2.37 -6.51
N ALA A 413 13.09 1.55 -6.65
CA ALA A 413 11.69 1.96 -6.45
C ALA A 413 11.43 2.46 -5.01
N GLY A 414 12.02 1.82 -4.00
CA GLY A 414 11.96 2.27 -2.60
C GLY A 414 12.59 3.67 -2.41
N ARG A 415 13.74 3.92 -3.04
CA ARG A 415 14.39 5.25 -3.05
C ARG A 415 13.60 6.27 -3.85
N ALA A 416 12.99 5.88 -4.96
CA ALA A 416 12.11 6.76 -5.74
C ALA A 416 10.95 7.27 -4.88
N GLN A 417 10.32 6.39 -4.08
CA GLN A 417 9.27 6.76 -3.13
C GLN A 417 9.78 7.68 -2.00
N LEU A 418 11.03 7.54 -1.55
CA LEU A 418 11.64 8.48 -0.60
C LEU A 418 11.88 9.85 -1.24
N ALA A 419 12.37 9.88 -2.47
CA ALA A 419 12.56 11.13 -3.23
C ALA A 419 11.22 11.84 -3.43
N GLU A 420 10.15 11.10 -3.74
CA GLU A 420 8.77 11.62 -3.79
C GLU A 420 8.33 12.24 -2.47
N ALA A 421 8.55 11.54 -1.35
CA ALA A 421 8.21 12.04 -0.02
C ALA A 421 8.99 13.32 0.37
N ARG A 422 10.20 13.51 -0.20
CA ARG A 422 11.02 14.73 -0.06
C ARG A 422 10.65 15.83 -1.06
N GLY A 423 9.79 15.55 -2.04
CA GLY A 423 9.42 16.47 -3.12
C GLY A 423 10.46 16.58 -4.25
N ASP A 424 11.49 15.72 -4.27
CA ASP A 424 12.51 15.68 -5.32
C ASP A 424 12.03 14.84 -6.51
N ARG A 425 11.19 15.48 -7.34
CA ARG A 425 10.53 14.82 -8.47
C ARG A 425 11.52 14.34 -9.53
N ALA A 426 12.54 15.13 -9.85
CA ALA A 426 13.47 14.80 -10.92
C ALA A 426 14.25 13.52 -10.59
N ASN A 427 14.71 13.42 -9.34
CA ASN A 427 15.39 12.24 -8.84
C ASN A 427 14.44 11.03 -8.74
N ALA A 428 13.21 11.23 -8.25
CA ALA A 428 12.21 10.15 -8.21
C ALA A 428 11.95 9.55 -9.60
N ASP A 429 11.76 10.39 -10.62
CA ASP A 429 11.48 9.92 -11.98
C ASP A 429 12.70 9.23 -12.61
N ALA A 430 13.91 9.69 -12.28
CA ALA A 430 15.14 9.02 -12.69
C ALA A 430 15.24 7.61 -12.07
N LEU A 431 15.01 7.50 -10.76
CA LEU A 431 15.06 6.22 -10.03
C LEU A 431 13.98 5.23 -10.50
N TRP A 432 12.77 5.70 -10.85
CA TRP A 432 11.74 4.85 -11.44
C TRP A 432 12.14 4.30 -12.81
N ARG A 433 12.73 5.14 -13.67
CA ARG A 433 13.23 4.69 -14.98
C ARG A 433 14.39 3.71 -14.84
N GLU A 434 15.32 3.99 -13.94
CA GLU A 434 16.42 3.09 -13.60
C GLU A 434 15.90 1.74 -13.08
N ALA A 435 14.84 1.72 -12.27
CA ALA A 435 14.23 0.48 -11.80
C ALA A 435 13.64 -0.36 -12.96
N ILE A 436 12.98 0.30 -13.93
CA ILE A 436 12.43 -0.36 -15.13
C ILE A 436 13.56 -0.90 -16.02
N GLU A 437 14.64 -0.14 -16.20
CA GLU A 437 15.81 -0.55 -17.00
C GLU A 437 16.58 -1.69 -16.34
N ALA A 438 16.70 -1.68 -15.01
CA ALA A 438 17.43 -2.70 -14.26
C ALA A 438 16.72 -4.06 -14.25
N GLU A 439 15.38 -4.09 -14.24
CA GLU A 439 14.59 -5.33 -14.26
C GLU A 439 13.40 -5.23 -15.27
N PRO A 440 13.66 -5.27 -16.59
CA PRO A 440 12.63 -5.03 -17.63
C PRO A 440 11.47 -6.04 -17.63
N ALA A 441 11.69 -7.24 -17.10
CA ALA A 441 10.66 -8.27 -16.97
C ALA A 441 9.64 -7.96 -15.85
N GLU A 442 10.02 -7.16 -14.85
CA GLU A 442 9.13 -6.78 -13.75
C GLU A 442 8.29 -5.55 -14.14
N SER A 443 7.13 -5.84 -14.73
CA SER A 443 6.18 -4.82 -15.18
C SER A 443 5.57 -3.97 -14.03
N TRP A 444 5.71 -4.39 -12.77
CA TRP A 444 5.20 -3.62 -11.63
C TRP A 444 5.80 -2.22 -11.56
N PHE A 445 7.08 -2.03 -11.92
CA PHE A 445 7.72 -0.69 -11.88
C PHE A 445 7.04 0.28 -12.85
N ALA A 446 6.72 -0.16 -14.06
CA ALA A 446 6.00 0.65 -15.06
C ALA A 446 4.59 1.01 -14.58
N VAL A 447 3.85 0.05 -14.03
CA VAL A 447 2.50 0.28 -13.47
C VAL A 447 2.55 1.25 -12.28
N ALA A 448 3.49 1.04 -11.35
CA ALA A 448 3.68 1.89 -10.19
C ALA A 448 4.04 3.31 -10.60
N PHE A 449 4.99 3.50 -11.52
CA PHE A 449 5.40 4.81 -12.00
C PHE A 449 4.27 5.51 -12.77
N ALA A 450 3.52 4.78 -13.61
CA ALA A 450 2.35 5.31 -14.29
C ALA A 450 1.28 5.84 -13.32
N ALA A 451 1.06 5.15 -12.19
CA ALA A 451 0.14 5.64 -11.17
C ALA A 451 0.58 6.99 -10.58
N ARG A 452 1.89 7.23 -10.42
CA ARG A 452 2.42 8.53 -9.94
C ARG A 452 2.31 9.60 -11.00
N GLN A 453 2.59 9.28 -12.26
CA GLN A 453 2.38 10.22 -13.37
C GLN A 453 0.90 10.60 -13.50
N ARG A 454 -0.02 9.63 -13.35
CA ARG A 454 -1.47 9.89 -13.28
C ARG A 454 -1.82 10.83 -12.12
N GLU A 455 -1.31 10.58 -10.92
CA GLU A 455 -1.55 11.44 -9.75
C GLU A 455 -1.06 12.87 -9.95
N ARG A 456 0.00 13.06 -10.73
CA ARG A 456 0.56 14.37 -11.10
C ARG A 456 -0.14 15.02 -12.31
N GLY A 457 -1.12 14.35 -12.91
CA GLY A 457 -1.83 14.81 -14.12
C GLY A 457 -1.07 14.58 -15.44
N ALA A 458 0.08 13.89 -15.41
CA ALA A 458 0.87 13.53 -16.59
C ALA A 458 0.28 12.29 -17.29
N PHE A 459 -0.97 12.39 -17.75
CA PHE A 459 -1.76 11.27 -18.27
C PHE A 459 -1.14 10.61 -19.50
N ARG A 460 -0.52 11.41 -20.40
CA ARG A 460 0.14 10.88 -21.61
C ARG A 460 1.32 9.98 -21.25
N GLU A 461 2.14 10.39 -20.29
CA GLU A 461 3.29 9.58 -19.83
C GLU A 461 2.81 8.35 -19.06
N ALA A 462 1.77 8.49 -18.22
CA ALA A 462 1.15 7.34 -17.54
C ALA A 462 0.65 6.29 -18.55
N LEU A 463 -0.05 6.70 -19.61
CA LEU A 463 -0.53 5.78 -20.65
C LEU A 463 0.63 5.16 -21.44
N ALA A 464 1.69 5.93 -21.73
CA ALA A 464 2.88 5.41 -22.42
C ALA A 464 3.57 4.31 -21.60
N LEU A 465 3.73 4.52 -20.29
CA LEU A 465 4.28 3.52 -19.36
C LEU A 465 3.38 2.28 -19.27
N LEU A 466 2.07 2.44 -19.19
CA LEU A 466 1.14 1.31 -19.15
C LEU A 466 1.09 0.55 -20.49
N ALA A 467 1.49 1.17 -21.59
CA ALA A 467 1.56 0.54 -22.91
C ALA A 467 2.79 -0.36 -23.08
N THR A 468 3.84 -0.19 -22.26
CA THR A 468 5.02 -1.07 -22.30
C THR A 468 4.80 -2.42 -21.64
N VAL A 469 3.73 -2.58 -20.86
CA VAL A 469 3.37 -3.84 -20.19
C VAL A 469 2.77 -4.82 -21.20
N PRO A 470 3.42 -5.98 -21.47
CA PRO A 470 2.89 -6.97 -22.40
C PRO A 470 1.62 -7.64 -21.87
N ASP A 471 0.73 -8.07 -22.78
CA ASP A 471 -0.49 -8.80 -22.42
C ASP A 471 -0.23 -10.17 -21.77
N SER A 472 0.97 -10.73 -21.96
CA SER A 472 1.46 -11.95 -21.30
C SER A 472 2.02 -11.70 -19.88
N SER A 473 2.19 -10.44 -19.49
CA SER A 473 2.71 -10.10 -18.16
C SER A 473 1.72 -10.51 -17.07
N PRO A 474 2.17 -11.06 -15.93
CA PRO A 474 1.33 -11.23 -14.75
C PRO A 474 0.70 -9.92 -14.25
N ARG A 475 1.26 -8.76 -14.65
CA ARG A 475 0.77 -7.41 -14.31
C ARG A 475 -0.13 -6.78 -15.37
N ALA A 476 -0.50 -7.53 -16.42
CA ALA A 476 -1.42 -7.04 -17.44
C ALA A 476 -2.79 -6.59 -16.88
N PRO A 477 -3.40 -7.27 -15.88
CA PRO A 477 -4.62 -6.80 -15.24
C PRO A 477 -4.44 -5.43 -14.56
N GLU A 478 -3.38 -5.26 -13.76
CA GLU A 478 -3.09 -4.00 -13.07
C GLU A 478 -2.77 -2.87 -14.06
N ALA A 479 -2.12 -3.17 -15.18
CA ALA A 479 -1.89 -2.19 -16.22
C ALA A 479 -3.20 -1.74 -16.89
N ALA A 480 -4.12 -2.66 -17.17
CA ALA A 480 -5.44 -2.34 -17.72
C ALA A 480 -6.28 -1.50 -16.74
N LEU A 481 -6.28 -1.84 -15.46
CA LEU A 481 -6.88 -1.03 -14.40
C LEU A 481 -6.23 0.35 -14.32
N GLY A 482 -4.91 0.42 -14.43
CA GLY A 482 -4.16 1.67 -14.51
C GLY A 482 -4.65 2.58 -15.64
N ARG A 483 -4.92 2.02 -16.83
CA ARG A 483 -5.47 2.78 -17.97
C ARG A 483 -6.89 3.29 -17.67
N ALA A 484 -7.75 2.45 -17.11
CA ALA A 484 -9.09 2.84 -16.69
C ALA A 484 -9.07 3.94 -15.61
N HIS A 485 -8.13 3.88 -14.67
CA HIS A 485 -7.91 4.93 -13.68
C HIS A 485 -7.43 6.25 -14.30
N VAL A 486 -6.62 6.20 -15.37
CA VAL A 486 -6.24 7.41 -16.12
C VAL A 486 -7.47 8.04 -16.79
N LEU A 487 -8.31 7.26 -17.47
CA LEU A 487 -9.55 7.76 -18.08
C LEU A 487 -10.45 8.43 -17.02
N ARG A 488 -10.60 7.78 -15.86
CA ARG A 488 -11.35 8.36 -14.74
C ARG A 488 -10.74 9.69 -14.27
N ALA A 489 -9.41 9.76 -14.14
CA ALA A 489 -8.72 10.97 -13.72
C ALA A 489 -8.79 12.11 -14.76
N GLN A 490 -8.97 11.77 -16.04
CA GLN A 490 -9.24 12.73 -17.12
C GLN A 490 -10.69 13.23 -17.15
N GLY A 491 -11.59 12.63 -16.36
CA GLY A 491 -13.01 12.95 -16.33
C GLY A 491 -13.87 12.13 -17.30
N ASP A 492 -13.30 11.17 -18.02
CA ASP A 492 -14.04 10.24 -18.89
C ASP A 492 -14.63 9.09 -18.05
N GLY A 493 -15.72 9.39 -17.33
CA GLY A 493 -16.45 8.43 -16.51
C GLY A 493 -16.99 7.23 -17.29
N PRO A 494 -17.73 7.44 -18.40
CA PRO A 494 -18.26 6.35 -19.22
C PRO A 494 -17.16 5.47 -19.82
N GLY A 495 -16.10 6.05 -20.37
CA GLY A 495 -14.96 5.29 -20.90
C GLY A 495 -14.23 4.51 -19.81
N ALA A 496 -14.06 5.10 -18.62
CA ALA A 496 -13.49 4.39 -17.48
C ALA A 496 -14.33 3.18 -17.04
N LEU A 497 -15.67 3.31 -16.96
CA LEU A 497 -16.56 2.19 -16.66
C LEU A 497 -16.37 1.04 -17.66
N LEU A 498 -16.42 1.35 -18.96
CA LEU A 498 -16.23 0.34 -20.01
C LEU A 498 -14.86 -0.33 -19.91
N ALA A 499 -13.81 0.43 -19.61
CA ALA A 499 -12.47 -0.11 -19.44
C ALA A 499 -12.35 -1.02 -18.20
N PHE A 500 -12.97 -0.65 -17.07
CA PHE A 500 -13.01 -1.51 -15.88
C PHE A 500 -13.79 -2.81 -16.14
N GLU A 501 -14.93 -2.74 -16.83
CA GLU A 501 -15.71 -3.93 -17.19
C GLU A 501 -14.96 -4.84 -18.15
N ALA A 502 -14.29 -4.28 -19.16
CA ALA A 502 -13.45 -5.04 -20.07
C ALA A 502 -12.31 -5.76 -19.34
N ALA A 503 -11.68 -5.07 -18.36
CA ALA A 503 -10.67 -5.70 -17.51
C ALA A 503 -11.27 -6.83 -16.65
N ALA A 504 -12.44 -6.61 -16.05
CA ALA A 504 -13.12 -7.60 -15.23
C ALA A 504 -13.54 -8.84 -16.04
N GLN A 505 -13.99 -8.67 -17.27
CA GLN A 505 -14.36 -9.78 -18.17
C GLN A 505 -13.14 -10.54 -18.67
N ARG A 506 -12.05 -9.84 -19.00
CA ARG A 506 -10.81 -10.46 -19.49
C ARG A 506 -10.07 -11.21 -18.39
N TRP A 507 -10.08 -10.68 -17.17
CA TRP A 507 -9.44 -11.27 -16.00
C TRP A 507 -10.46 -11.42 -14.86
N PRO A 508 -11.37 -12.41 -14.94
CA PRO A 508 -12.46 -12.56 -13.97
C PRO A 508 -11.97 -12.81 -12.54
N GLN A 509 -10.77 -13.36 -12.37
CA GLN A 509 -10.11 -13.59 -11.09
C GLN A 509 -9.54 -12.30 -10.43
N GLN A 510 -9.53 -11.17 -11.13
CA GLN A 510 -9.07 -9.89 -10.58
C GLN A 510 -10.24 -9.16 -9.89
N ALA A 511 -10.47 -9.44 -8.61
CA ALA A 511 -11.58 -8.87 -7.84
C ALA A 511 -11.65 -7.33 -7.86
N GLU A 512 -10.49 -6.66 -7.91
CA GLU A 512 -10.41 -5.20 -7.98
C GLU A 512 -11.10 -4.62 -9.22
N ALA A 513 -11.02 -5.31 -10.37
CA ALA A 513 -11.64 -4.85 -11.61
C ALA A 513 -13.17 -4.78 -11.50
N TRP A 514 -13.79 -5.80 -10.90
CA TRP A 514 -15.22 -5.84 -10.63
C TRP A 514 -15.67 -4.75 -9.65
N VAL A 515 -14.90 -4.55 -8.59
CA VAL A 515 -15.19 -3.50 -7.58
C VAL A 515 -15.09 -2.12 -8.22
N GLU A 516 -14.02 -1.83 -8.96
CA GLU A 516 -13.84 -0.54 -9.62
C GLU A 516 -14.88 -0.27 -10.71
N ALA A 517 -15.29 -1.30 -11.46
CA ALA A 517 -16.41 -1.21 -12.40
C ALA A 517 -17.73 -0.88 -11.68
N SER A 518 -18.04 -1.58 -10.58
CA SER A 518 -19.22 -1.29 -9.75
C SER A 518 -19.23 0.16 -9.24
N GLU A 519 -18.10 0.60 -8.68
CA GLU A 519 -17.96 1.97 -8.16
C GLU A 519 -18.06 3.02 -9.29
N ALA A 520 -17.57 2.72 -10.49
CA ALA A 520 -17.73 3.57 -11.66
C ALA A 520 -19.19 3.64 -12.13
N ALA A 521 -19.89 2.50 -12.17
CA ALA A 521 -21.32 2.44 -12.50
C ALA A 521 -22.15 3.23 -11.49
N LEU A 522 -21.85 3.11 -10.20
CA LEU A 522 -22.56 3.84 -9.15
C LEU A 522 -22.38 5.36 -9.29
N ARG A 523 -21.15 5.83 -9.56
CA ARG A 523 -20.89 7.27 -9.83
C ARG A 523 -21.63 7.80 -11.04
N LEU A 524 -21.94 6.95 -12.03
CA LEU A 524 -22.72 7.30 -13.21
C LEU A 524 -24.23 7.16 -13.02
N GLY A 525 -24.71 6.92 -11.79
CA GLY A 525 -26.13 6.76 -11.51
C GLY A 525 -26.71 5.38 -11.84
N GLN A 526 -25.87 4.40 -12.22
CA GLN A 526 -26.28 3.08 -12.69
C GLN A 526 -26.28 2.07 -11.54
N ALA A 527 -27.13 2.28 -10.54
CA ALA A 527 -27.16 1.49 -9.30
C ALA A 527 -27.39 -0.02 -9.53
N ASP A 528 -28.34 -0.39 -10.39
CA ASP A 528 -28.65 -1.80 -10.70
C ASP A 528 -27.47 -2.50 -11.37
N ARG A 529 -26.81 -1.80 -12.30
CA ARG A 529 -25.58 -2.28 -12.96
C ARG A 529 -24.45 -2.48 -11.95
N ALA A 530 -24.29 -1.55 -11.02
CA ALA A 530 -23.29 -1.66 -9.96
C ALA A 530 -23.52 -2.91 -9.07
N LEU A 531 -24.77 -3.17 -8.68
CA LEU A 531 -25.12 -4.39 -7.92
C LEU A 531 -24.89 -5.68 -8.73
N HIS A 532 -25.21 -5.67 -10.02
CA HIS A 532 -24.96 -6.79 -10.92
C HIS A 532 -23.46 -7.08 -11.05
N LEU A 533 -22.62 -6.05 -11.18
CA LEU A 533 -21.16 -6.18 -11.25
C LEU A 533 -20.57 -6.77 -9.96
N LEU A 534 -21.06 -6.36 -8.78
CA LEU A 534 -20.63 -6.97 -7.52
C LEU A 534 -21.02 -8.45 -7.43
N THR A 535 -22.24 -8.79 -7.84
CA THR A 535 -22.73 -10.18 -7.81
C THR A 535 -21.95 -11.08 -8.78
N GLY A 536 -21.68 -10.58 -9.99
CA GLY A 536 -20.83 -11.28 -10.97
C GLY A 536 -19.40 -11.47 -10.47
N GLY A 537 -18.83 -10.43 -9.84
CA GLY A 537 -17.51 -10.51 -9.23
C GLY A 537 -17.42 -11.50 -8.07
N GLU A 538 -18.40 -11.55 -7.16
CA GLU A 538 -18.45 -12.56 -6.08
C GLU A 538 -18.58 -13.99 -6.63
N THR A 539 -19.27 -14.17 -7.75
CA THR A 539 -19.37 -15.47 -8.42
C THR A 539 -18.03 -15.88 -9.03
N ALA A 540 -17.32 -14.94 -9.64
CA ALA A 540 -16.01 -15.19 -10.25
C ALA A 540 -14.89 -15.39 -9.22
N CYS A 541 -14.97 -14.68 -8.09
CA CYS A 541 -14.00 -14.64 -7.01
C CYS A 541 -14.68 -14.87 -5.64
N PRO A 542 -15.10 -16.12 -5.33
CA PRO A 542 -15.76 -16.41 -4.06
C PRO A 542 -14.89 -16.03 -2.86
N ASP A 543 -15.52 -15.54 -1.80
CA ASP A 543 -14.89 -15.21 -0.51
C ASP A 543 -13.73 -14.17 -0.56
N HIS A 544 -13.61 -13.40 -1.63
CA HIS A 544 -12.63 -12.31 -1.67
C HIS A 544 -13.12 -11.10 -0.85
N PRO A 545 -12.32 -10.55 0.10
CA PRO A 545 -12.77 -9.52 1.05
C PRO A 545 -13.18 -8.18 0.41
N ALA A 546 -12.71 -7.87 -0.79
CA ALA A 546 -13.03 -6.61 -1.46
C ALA A 546 -14.53 -6.45 -1.82
N PHE A 547 -15.26 -7.54 -2.03
CA PHE A 547 -16.69 -7.48 -2.34
C PHE A 547 -17.54 -7.06 -1.14
N PRO A 548 -17.45 -7.71 0.04
CA PRO A 548 -18.14 -7.22 1.22
C PRO A 548 -17.72 -5.78 1.60
N GLU A 549 -16.46 -5.38 1.35
CA GLU A 549 -16.06 -3.97 1.53
C GLU A 549 -16.84 -3.01 0.61
N ALA A 550 -16.99 -3.33 -0.67
CA ALA A 550 -17.75 -2.53 -1.62
C ALA A 550 -19.25 -2.54 -1.31
N GLN A 551 -19.81 -3.70 -0.96
CA GLN A 551 -21.19 -3.85 -0.51
C GLN A 551 -21.47 -3.03 0.75
N ALA A 552 -20.52 -2.95 1.68
CA ALA A 552 -20.63 -2.10 2.86
C ALA A 552 -20.69 -0.62 2.47
N ARG A 553 -19.84 -0.14 1.55
CA ARG A 553 -19.92 1.24 1.05
C ARG A 553 -21.27 1.53 0.38
N HIS A 554 -21.77 0.60 -0.44
CA HIS A 554 -23.11 0.72 -1.04
C HIS A 554 -24.24 0.71 0.02
N ALA A 555 -24.09 -0.08 1.09
CA ALA A 555 -25.04 -0.11 2.20
C ALA A 555 -25.03 1.21 3.00
N VAL A 556 -23.86 1.80 3.24
CA VAL A 556 -23.74 3.15 3.83
C VAL A 556 -24.41 4.19 2.95
N SER A 557 -24.20 4.13 1.63
CA SER A 557 -24.88 5.03 0.68
C SER A 557 -26.40 4.91 0.75
N ARG A 558 -26.96 3.75 1.11
CA ARG A 558 -28.40 3.49 1.32
C ARG A 558 -28.91 3.82 2.74
N ASP A 559 -28.09 4.38 3.61
CA ASP A 559 -28.37 4.55 5.06
C ASP A 559 -28.71 3.23 5.79
N ASP A 560 -28.24 2.08 5.26
CA ASP A 560 -28.38 0.77 5.89
C ASP A 560 -27.13 0.41 6.69
N LEU A 561 -26.97 1.06 7.84
CA LEU A 561 -25.81 0.88 8.72
C LEU A 561 -25.71 -0.55 9.27
N GLY A 562 -26.84 -1.26 9.40
CA GLY A 562 -26.88 -2.65 9.87
C GLY A 562 -26.31 -3.62 8.82
N ALA A 563 -26.72 -3.48 7.56
CA ALA A 563 -26.11 -4.23 6.47
C ALA A 563 -24.63 -3.88 6.30
N ALA A 564 -24.26 -2.60 6.41
CA ALA A 564 -22.87 -2.18 6.34
C ALA A 564 -21.99 -2.84 7.43
N GLU A 565 -22.46 -2.89 8.68
CA GLU A 565 -21.73 -3.55 9.77
C GLU A 565 -21.53 -5.05 9.49
N ARG A 566 -22.57 -5.76 9.01
CA ARG A 566 -22.47 -7.19 8.66
C ARG A 566 -21.48 -7.46 7.53
N TYR A 567 -21.51 -6.63 6.48
CA TYR A 567 -20.56 -6.78 5.38
C TYR A 567 -19.13 -6.50 5.83
N LEU A 568 -18.88 -5.46 6.63
CA LEU A 568 -17.55 -5.18 7.13
C LEU A 568 -17.05 -6.25 8.11
N GLU A 569 -17.95 -6.83 8.91
CA GLU A 569 -17.64 -7.98 9.75
C GLU A 569 -17.22 -9.19 8.91
N ARG A 570 -17.98 -9.50 7.83
CA ARG A 570 -17.59 -10.55 6.87
C ARG A 570 -16.22 -10.25 6.24
N ALA A 571 -15.97 -9.01 5.81
CA ALA A 571 -14.66 -8.62 5.25
C ALA A 571 -13.52 -8.80 6.26
N GLU A 572 -13.74 -8.47 7.53
CA GLU A 572 -12.75 -8.64 8.60
C GLU A 572 -12.51 -10.13 8.94
N VAL A 573 -13.53 -10.98 8.86
CA VAL A 573 -13.39 -12.44 9.03
C VAL A 573 -12.59 -13.04 7.87
N LEU A 574 -12.86 -12.61 6.63
CA LEU A 574 -12.16 -13.07 5.43
C LEU A 574 -10.69 -12.62 5.42
N ASP A 575 -10.39 -11.39 5.85
CA ASP A 575 -9.03 -10.88 5.96
C ASP A 575 -8.87 -9.92 7.15
N GLY A 576 -8.56 -10.50 8.32
CA GLY A 576 -8.32 -9.76 9.55
C GLY A 576 -7.05 -8.90 9.54
N GLY A 577 -6.23 -8.96 8.48
CA GLY A 577 -5.08 -8.09 8.26
C GLY A 577 -5.45 -6.74 7.62
N ARG A 578 -6.65 -6.61 7.03
CA ARG A 578 -7.13 -5.35 6.45
C ARG A 578 -7.60 -4.40 7.53
N ILE A 579 -6.94 -3.24 7.60
CA ILE A 579 -7.24 -2.20 8.58
C ILE A 579 -8.48 -1.38 8.23
N TRP A 580 -8.75 -1.18 6.93
CA TRP A 580 -9.84 -0.33 6.45
C TRP A 580 -11.23 -0.78 6.90
N PRO A 581 -11.60 -2.07 6.81
CA PRO A 581 -12.87 -2.55 7.33
C PRO A 581 -13.02 -2.28 8.83
N GLN A 582 -11.96 -2.50 9.61
CA GLN A 582 -11.97 -2.27 11.06
C GLN A 582 -12.16 -0.78 11.42
N ILE A 583 -11.49 0.12 10.68
CA ILE A 583 -11.69 1.58 10.83
C ILE A 583 -13.10 1.98 10.41
N ALA A 584 -13.62 1.42 9.32
CA ALA A 584 -14.98 1.70 8.84
C ALA A 584 -16.03 1.29 9.87
N ARG A 585 -15.87 0.13 10.53
CA ARG A 585 -16.75 -0.29 11.63
C ARG A 585 -16.64 0.63 12.85
N ALA A 586 -15.46 1.14 13.16
CA ALA A 586 -15.31 2.15 14.22
C ALA A 586 -16.05 3.46 13.86
N ARG A 587 -15.98 3.92 12.61
CA ARG A 587 -16.74 5.07 12.13
C ARG A 587 -18.24 4.82 12.16
N LEU A 588 -18.70 3.63 11.76
CA LEU A 588 -20.12 3.24 11.85
C LEU A 588 -20.60 3.18 13.30
N ALA A 589 -19.79 2.65 14.21
CA ALA A 589 -20.11 2.68 15.64
C ALA A 589 -20.26 4.12 16.13
N ALA A 590 -19.36 5.03 15.74
CA ALA A 590 -19.48 6.45 16.09
C ALA A 590 -20.75 7.08 15.46
N ALA A 591 -20.98 6.88 14.16
CA ALA A 591 -22.16 7.38 13.45
C ALA A 591 -23.48 6.87 14.05
N GLY A 592 -23.50 5.61 14.54
CA GLY A 592 -24.59 5.02 15.32
C GLY A 592 -24.62 5.45 16.80
N GLY A 593 -23.89 6.51 17.17
CA GLY A 593 -23.76 7.09 18.51
C GLY A 593 -23.20 6.19 19.60
N ARG A 594 -22.29 5.29 19.24
CA ARG A 594 -21.45 4.50 20.16
C ARG A 594 -19.99 4.96 20.11
N PRO A 595 -19.66 6.24 20.40
CA PRO A 595 -18.30 6.77 20.29
C PRO A 595 -17.33 6.16 21.30
N ALA A 596 -17.82 5.55 22.39
CA ALA A 596 -16.98 4.79 23.31
C ALA A 596 -16.48 3.47 22.68
N GLU A 597 -17.38 2.75 21.99
CA GLU A 597 -17.03 1.55 21.25
C GLU A 597 -16.10 1.86 20.08
N ALA A 598 -16.39 2.92 19.32
CA ALA A 598 -15.52 3.38 18.23
C ALA A 598 -14.07 3.62 18.71
N ARG A 599 -13.91 4.28 19.86
CA ARG A 599 -12.61 4.50 20.50
C ARG A 599 -11.95 3.21 20.94
N ALA A 600 -12.70 2.27 21.51
CA ALA A 600 -12.18 0.97 21.91
C ALA A 600 -11.69 0.15 20.71
N ARG A 601 -12.44 0.16 19.60
CA ARG A 601 -12.06 -0.47 18.33
C ARG A 601 -10.79 0.15 17.76
N LEU A 602 -10.71 1.47 17.65
CA LEU A 602 -9.49 2.17 17.19
C LEU A 602 -8.28 1.92 18.10
N ALA A 603 -8.49 1.84 19.42
CA ALA A 603 -7.43 1.47 20.35
C ALA A 603 -6.96 0.01 20.16
N ALA A 604 -7.86 -0.92 19.84
CA ALA A 604 -7.51 -2.30 19.54
C ALA A 604 -6.70 -2.42 18.24
N ILE A 605 -7.13 -1.71 17.18
CA ILE A 605 -6.38 -1.59 15.92
C ILE A 605 -4.98 -1.05 16.20
N ARG A 606 -4.85 0.03 16.98
CA ARG A 606 -3.56 0.62 17.33
C ARG A 606 -2.66 -0.33 18.12
N ARG A 607 -3.21 -1.14 19.03
CA ARG A 607 -2.43 -2.15 19.78
C ARG A 607 -1.87 -3.23 18.85
N ARG A 608 -2.62 -3.61 17.81
CA ARG A 608 -2.23 -4.68 16.88
C ARG A 608 -1.31 -4.20 15.76
N PHE A 609 -1.62 -3.07 15.13
CA PHE A 609 -0.94 -2.60 13.92
C PHE A 609 0.06 -1.44 14.18
N GLY A 610 0.16 -0.97 15.42
CA GLY A 610 0.92 0.22 15.79
C GLY A 610 0.17 1.53 15.47
N PRO A 611 0.79 2.69 15.75
CA PRO A 611 0.24 3.99 15.37
C PRO A 611 0.23 4.15 13.85
N ARG A 612 -0.94 4.46 13.28
CA ARG A 612 -1.16 4.63 11.83
C ARG A 612 -1.90 5.93 11.56
N ALA A 613 -1.53 6.67 10.52
CA ALA A 613 -2.13 7.97 10.19
C ALA A 613 -3.66 7.87 10.01
N GLU A 614 -4.13 6.79 9.40
CA GLU A 614 -5.54 6.47 9.16
C GLU A 614 -6.34 6.35 10.45
N THR A 615 -5.77 5.66 11.45
CA THR A 615 -6.40 5.50 12.77
C THR A 615 -6.41 6.81 13.55
N GLU A 616 -5.35 7.63 13.41
CA GLU A 616 -5.27 8.94 14.06
C GLU A 616 -6.25 9.94 13.44
N LEU A 617 -6.43 9.90 12.11
CA LEU A 617 -7.45 10.67 11.40
C LEU A 617 -8.86 10.30 11.88
N ALA A 618 -9.22 9.02 11.83
CA ALA A 618 -10.55 8.56 12.26
C ALA A 618 -10.81 8.88 13.74
N GLN A 619 -9.82 8.71 14.61
CA GLN A 619 -9.95 9.05 16.02
C GLN A 619 -10.08 10.56 16.25
N SER A 620 -9.35 11.39 15.52
CA SER A 620 -9.46 12.85 15.60
C SER A 620 -10.83 13.36 15.14
N GLU A 621 -11.37 12.75 14.08
CA GLU A 621 -12.70 13.01 13.55
C GLU A 621 -13.79 12.71 14.59
N ILE A 622 -13.71 11.55 15.26
CA ILE A 622 -14.66 11.16 16.32
C ILE A 622 -14.57 12.10 17.53
N GLU A 623 -13.36 12.47 17.99
CA GLU A 623 -13.23 13.41 19.12
C GLU A 623 -13.82 14.78 18.76
N ARG A 624 -13.59 15.27 17.54
CA ARG A 624 -14.17 16.51 17.02
C ARG A 624 -15.71 16.45 17.03
N GLN A 625 -16.28 15.41 16.44
CA GLN A 625 -17.74 15.17 16.42
C GLN A 625 -18.34 15.02 17.83
N CYS A 626 -17.58 14.55 18.81
CA CYS A 626 -18.02 14.46 20.21
C CYS A 626 -17.89 15.79 21.00
N GLY A 627 -17.54 16.89 20.32
CA GLY A 627 -17.34 18.21 20.91
C GLY A 627 -16.04 18.36 21.70
N ARG A 628 -14.97 17.63 21.32
CA ARG A 628 -13.66 17.65 21.98
C ARG A 628 -12.54 18.06 21.01
N PRO A 629 -12.63 19.24 20.39
CA PRO A 629 -11.66 19.68 19.38
C PRO A 629 -10.24 19.81 19.92
N GLU A 630 -10.03 20.08 21.22
CA GLU A 630 -8.68 20.14 21.81
C GLU A 630 -7.99 18.77 21.79
N ARG A 631 -8.77 17.69 21.98
CA ARG A 631 -8.23 16.33 21.90
C ARG A 631 -7.92 15.95 20.45
N ALA A 632 -8.79 16.35 19.52
CA ALA A 632 -8.55 16.16 18.09
C ALA A 632 -7.28 16.90 17.65
N GLU A 633 -7.12 18.16 18.07
CA GLU A 633 -5.94 18.99 17.77
C GLU A 633 -4.65 18.41 18.36
N ALA A 634 -4.66 18.03 19.65
CA ALA A 634 -3.49 17.43 20.30
C ALA A 634 -3.07 16.13 19.59
N ARG A 635 -4.06 15.33 19.17
CA ARG A 635 -3.84 14.09 18.43
C ARG A 635 -3.25 14.34 17.05
N LEU A 636 -3.83 15.24 16.26
CA LEU A 636 -3.34 15.60 14.93
C LEU A 636 -1.94 16.21 15.00
N ARG A 637 -1.65 17.03 16.02
CA ARG A 637 -0.29 17.55 16.27
C ARG A 637 0.70 16.43 16.54
N ALA A 638 0.35 15.45 17.37
CA ALA A 638 1.20 14.30 17.65
C ALA A 638 1.37 13.40 16.41
N ALA A 639 0.30 13.17 15.65
CA ALA A 639 0.32 12.36 14.44
C ALA A 639 1.17 13.00 13.34
N ARG A 640 1.08 14.32 13.12
CA ARG A 640 1.93 15.05 12.16
C ARG A 640 3.42 15.01 12.50
N ARG A 641 3.76 14.97 13.79
CA ARG A 641 5.17 14.78 14.22
C ARG A 641 5.67 13.37 13.93
N ARG A 642 4.79 12.36 14.02
CA ARG A 642 5.14 10.96 13.74
C ARG A 642 5.14 10.63 12.26
N HIS A 643 4.25 11.24 11.48
CA HIS A 643 4.10 11.02 10.05
C HIS A 643 4.27 12.36 9.31
N PRO A 644 5.50 12.93 9.31
CA PRO A 644 5.77 14.17 8.58
C PRO A 644 5.47 13.95 7.09
N GLY A 645 4.85 14.95 6.45
CA GLY A 645 4.52 14.90 5.02
C GLY A 645 3.21 14.17 4.67
N HIS A 646 2.54 13.47 5.59
CA HIS A 646 1.26 12.80 5.28
C HIS A 646 0.16 13.84 4.94
N PRO A 647 -0.36 13.88 3.69
CA PRO A 647 -1.12 15.02 3.19
C PRO A 647 -2.46 15.24 3.91
N LEU A 648 -3.14 14.15 4.28
CA LEU A 648 -4.44 14.26 4.96
C LEU A 648 -4.32 14.74 6.41
N LEU A 649 -3.22 14.46 7.12
CA LEU A 649 -3.06 14.88 8.51
C LEU A 649 -2.90 16.40 8.62
N ALA A 650 -2.17 17.00 7.68
CA ALA A 650 -1.98 18.45 7.63
C ALA A 650 -3.30 19.18 7.28
N ALA A 651 -4.00 18.73 6.24
CA ALA A 651 -5.28 19.29 5.85
C ALA A 651 -6.32 19.17 6.97
N GLN A 652 -6.45 17.99 7.58
CA GLN A 652 -7.38 17.77 8.69
C GLN A 652 -7.06 18.63 9.92
N ALA A 653 -5.77 18.90 10.19
CA ALA A 653 -5.37 19.80 11.27
C ALA A 653 -5.86 21.24 11.04
N VAL A 654 -5.75 21.77 9.81
CA VAL A 654 -6.28 23.10 9.48
C VAL A 654 -7.79 23.14 9.62
N LEU A 655 -8.51 22.16 9.05
CA LEU A 655 -9.97 22.09 9.13
C LEU A 655 -10.45 22.00 10.58
N THR A 656 -9.80 21.18 11.41
CA THR A 656 -10.12 21.06 12.85
C THR A 656 -9.90 22.38 13.59
N LEU A 657 -8.85 23.14 13.26
CA LEU A 657 -8.61 24.45 13.86
C LEU A 657 -9.65 25.50 13.42
N VAL A 658 -10.04 25.50 12.14
CA VAL A 658 -11.12 26.35 11.62
C VAL A 658 -12.43 26.07 12.36
N GLU A 659 -12.80 24.80 12.46
CA GLU A 659 -14.00 24.38 13.19
C GLU A 659 -13.94 24.66 14.69
N ALA A 660 -12.74 24.70 15.29
CA ALA A 660 -12.55 25.06 16.69
C ALA A 660 -12.48 26.58 16.94
N GLY A 661 -12.61 27.41 15.89
CA GLY A 661 -12.47 28.87 15.98
C GLY A 661 -11.03 29.38 16.15
N ARG A 662 -10.02 28.53 15.94
CA ARG A 662 -8.59 28.87 16.09
C ARG A 662 -7.98 29.37 14.77
N LEU A 663 -8.57 30.43 14.23
CA LEU A 663 -8.30 30.89 12.86
C LEU A 663 -6.84 31.32 12.62
N THR A 664 -6.20 32.00 13.59
CA THR A 664 -4.77 32.37 13.50
C THR A 664 -3.85 31.15 13.41
N ALA A 665 -4.13 30.12 14.20
CA ALA A 665 -3.36 28.87 14.16
C ALA A 665 -3.59 28.10 12.85
N ALA A 666 -4.83 28.11 12.34
CA ALA A 666 -5.15 27.55 11.04
C ALA A 666 -4.40 28.26 9.90
N ALA A 667 -4.37 29.60 9.92
CA ALA A 667 -3.65 30.43 8.96
C ALA A 667 -2.14 30.15 8.97
N ALA A 668 -1.53 29.97 10.15
CA ALA A 668 -0.11 29.65 10.28
C ALA A 668 0.26 28.26 9.72
N LEU A 669 -0.68 27.31 9.74
CA LEU A 669 -0.45 25.97 9.19
C LEU A 669 -0.68 25.88 7.68
N LEU A 670 -1.51 26.75 7.11
CA LEU A 670 -1.93 26.68 5.71
C LEU A 670 -0.75 26.66 4.71
N PRO A 671 0.30 27.50 4.84
CA PRO A 671 1.47 27.46 3.94
C PRO A 671 2.30 26.18 4.05
N LEU A 672 2.14 25.42 5.14
CA LEU A 672 2.89 24.19 5.40
C LEU A 672 2.20 22.94 4.85
N LEU A 673 1.02 23.08 4.23
CA LEU A 673 0.33 21.96 3.60
C LEU A 673 1.12 21.49 2.38
N PRO A 674 1.19 20.17 2.10
CA PRO A 674 1.78 19.67 0.86
C PRO A 674 1.11 20.25 -0.39
N GLY A 675 1.81 20.18 -1.53
CA GLY A 675 1.35 20.69 -2.82
C GLY A 675 2.12 20.10 -3.99
N ALA A 676 2.58 18.86 -3.86
CA ALA A 676 3.31 18.15 -4.91
C ALA A 676 2.37 17.53 -5.95
N THR A 677 1.13 17.23 -5.57
CA THR A 677 0.10 16.68 -6.47
C THR A 677 -1.09 17.64 -6.62
N PRO A 678 -1.81 17.60 -7.77
CA PRO A 678 -3.11 18.24 -7.93
C PRO A 678 -4.05 18.04 -6.75
N ALA A 679 -4.14 16.82 -6.21
CA ALA A 679 -5.00 16.51 -5.07
C ALA A 679 -4.55 17.22 -3.77
N GLU A 680 -3.25 17.36 -3.55
CA GLU A 680 -2.70 18.13 -2.42
C GLU A 680 -2.95 19.62 -2.57
N CYS A 681 -2.69 20.18 -3.76
CA CYS A 681 -3.02 21.56 -4.08
C CYS A 681 -4.52 21.83 -3.90
N GLY A 682 -5.37 20.92 -4.38
CA GLY A 682 -6.82 21.00 -4.21
C GLY A 682 -7.24 21.01 -2.74
N ARG A 683 -6.64 20.16 -1.90
CA ARG A 683 -6.88 20.16 -0.44
C ARG A 683 -6.38 21.43 0.24
N ARG A 684 -5.26 22.01 -0.22
CA ARG A 684 -4.75 23.30 0.27
C ARG A 684 -5.72 24.43 -0.07
N HIS A 685 -6.18 24.49 -1.32
CA HIS A 685 -7.21 25.44 -1.76
C HIS A 685 -8.51 25.25 -0.99
N PHE A 686 -8.94 24.01 -0.75
CA PHE A 686 -10.12 23.74 0.06
C PHE A 686 -9.95 24.26 1.50
N ALA A 687 -8.81 23.96 2.15
CA ALA A 687 -8.54 24.48 3.49
C ALA A 687 -8.46 26.02 3.53
N ALA A 688 -7.91 26.65 2.48
CA ALA A 688 -7.89 28.11 2.32
C ALA A 688 -9.30 28.69 2.16
N ALA A 689 -10.17 28.02 1.38
CA ALA A 689 -11.56 28.40 1.20
C ALA A 689 -12.33 28.35 2.52
N GLN A 690 -12.18 27.26 3.29
CA GLN A 690 -12.81 27.13 4.61
C GLN A 690 -12.32 28.19 5.59
N LEU A 691 -11.03 28.51 5.58
CA LEU A 691 -10.47 29.57 6.42
C LEU A 691 -10.98 30.96 6.00
N ALA A 692 -11.11 31.23 4.70
CA ALA A 692 -11.65 32.49 4.18
C ALA A 692 -13.14 32.65 4.53
N ALA A 693 -13.94 31.59 4.37
CA ALA A 693 -15.34 31.57 4.78
C ALA A 693 -15.49 31.82 6.28
N ALA A 694 -14.63 31.22 7.12
CA ALA A 694 -14.64 31.47 8.57
C ALA A 694 -14.26 32.91 8.96
N HIS A 695 -13.58 33.65 8.08
CA HIS A 695 -13.31 35.09 8.22
C HIS A 695 -14.36 35.96 7.52
N TRP A 696 -15.43 35.39 6.98
CA TRP A 696 -16.46 36.11 6.22
C TRP A 696 -15.92 36.78 4.93
N ASP A 697 -14.81 36.26 4.38
CA ASP A 697 -14.23 36.68 3.09
C ASP A 697 -14.70 35.73 1.98
N PHE A 698 -15.96 35.87 1.59
CA PHE A 698 -16.57 35.04 0.56
C PHE A 698 -15.96 35.20 -0.84
N PRO A 699 -15.55 36.41 -1.30
CA PRO A 699 -14.84 36.53 -2.57
C PRO A 699 -13.57 35.67 -2.63
N ARG A 700 -12.79 35.63 -1.55
CA ARG A 700 -11.64 34.71 -1.48
C ARG A 700 -12.08 33.26 -1.35
N ALA A 701 -13.08 32.95 -0.52
CA ALA A 701 -13.58 31.59 -0.35
C ALA A 701 -14.05 30.97 -1.68
N ILE A 702 -14.72 31.76 -2.53
CA ILE A 702 -15.14 31.35 -3.88
C ILE A 702 -13.93 31.08 -4.78
N ARG A 703 -12.96 32.01 -4.87
CA ARG A 703 -11.77 31.83 -5.73
C ARG A 703 -10.98 30.57 -5.35
N GLU A 704 -10.76 30.37 -4.05
CA GLU A 704 -10.07 29.20 -3.52
C GLU A 704 -10.92 27.93 -3.71
N GLY A 705 -12.23 28.01 -3.50
CA GLY A 705 -13.17 26.90 -3.69
C GLY A 705 -13.25 26.43 -5.15
N GLU A 706 -13.30 27.35 -6.12
CA GLU A 706 -13.25 27.02 -7.55
C GLU A 706 -11.92 26.35 -7.92
N ALA A 707 -10.80 26.83 -7.37
CA ALA A 707 -9.50 26.19 -7.55
C ALA A 707 -9.49 24.77 -6.98
N ALA A 708 -10.10 24.57 -5.80
CA ALA A 708 -10.27 23.26 -5.19
C ALA A 708 -11.15 22.34 -6.04
N VAL A 709 -12.29 22.81 -6.56
CA VAL A 709 -13.19 22.03 -7.43
C VAL A 709 -12.50 21.61 -8.73
N ARG A 710 -11.71 22.50 -9.36
CA ARG A 710 -10.94 22.16 -10.57
C ARG A 710 -9.93 21.04 -10.32
N LEU A 711 -9.31 21.01 -9.14
CA LEU A 711 -8.27 20.04 -8.78
C LEU A 711 -8.85 18.76 -8.12
N LEU A 712 -10.07 18.83 -7.59
CA LEU A 712 -10.80 17.73 -6.95
C LEU A 712 -12.19 17.58 -7.59
N PRO A 713 -12.27 17.28 -8.90
CA PRO A 713 -13.52 17.35 -9.64
C PRO A 713 -14.53 16.25 -9.27
N THR A 714 -14.15 15.25 -8.48
CA THR A 714 -15.07 14.21 -7.99
C THR A 714 -15.43 14.35 -6.51
N ASP A 715 -14.99 15.41 -5.84
CA ASP A 715 -15.27 15.64 -4.43
C ASP A 715 -16.54 16.50 -4.26
N GLY A 716 -17.60 15.86 -3.77
CA GLY A 716 -18.89 16.52 -3.53
C GLY A 716 -18.85 17.49 -2.34
N TRP A 717 -18.00 17.22 -1.33
CA TRP A 717 -17.89 18.08 -0.16
C TRP A 717 -17.27 19.43 -0.50
N VAL A 718 -16.25 19.43 -1.36
CA VAL A 718 -15.63 20.68 -1.86
C VAL A 718 -16.65 21.53 -2.61
N ARG A 719 -17.49 20.94 -3.46
CA ARG A 719 -18.57 21.64 -4.17
C ARG A 719 -19.65 22.16 -3.25
N ASN A 720 -20.06 21.35 -2.28
CA ASN A 720 -21.05 21.75 -1.27
C ASN A 720 -20.61 23.03 -0.54
N ARG A 721 -19.33 23.12 -0.16
CA ARG A 721 -18.78 24.33 0.47
C ARG A 721 -18.57 25.52 -0.48
N LEU A 722 -18.30 25.28 -1.76
CA LEU A 722 -18.31 26.35 -2.76
C LEU A 722 -19.73 26.92 -2.97
N ALA A 723 -20.74 26.06 -3.04
CA ALA A 723 -22.14 26.49 -3.13
C ALA A 723 -22.55 27.34 -1.92
N HIS A 724 -22.15 26.91 -0.71
CA HIS A 724 -22.32 27.68 0.53
C HIS A 724 -21.68 29.08 0.44
N ALA A 725 -20.41 29.17 0.04
CA ALA A 725 -19.73 30.45 -0.10
C ALA A 725 -20.38 31.37 -1.16
N ALA A 726 -20.82 30.79 -2.29
CA ALA A 726 -21.53 31.53 -3.34
C ALA A 726 -22.89 32.05 -2.86
N LEU A 727 -23.65 31.23 -2.14
CA LEU A 727 -24.94 31.61 -1.56
C LEU A 727 -24.79 32.80 -0.60
N LEU A 728 -23.81 32.75 0.31
CA LEU A 728 -23.55 33.83 1.28
C LEU A 728 -22.92 35.08 0.67
N ALA A 729 -22.36 34.99 -0.54
CA ALA A 729 -21.95 36.13 -1.34
C ALA A 729 -23.08 36.75 -2.18
N LEU A 730 -24.31 36.20 -2.10
CA LEU A 730 -25.43 36.52 -2.99
C LEU A 730 -25.15 36.24 -4.48
N ASP A 731 -24.22 35.33 -4.78
CA ASP A 731 -23.94 34.88 -6.14
C ASP A 731 -24.84 33.70 -6.50
N THR A 732 -26.11 34.01 -6.77
CA THR A 732 -27.16 33.02 -7.01
C THR A 732 -26.93 32.23 -8.31
N GLU A 733 -26.28 32.81 -9.31
CA GLU A 733 -25.94 32.15 -10.57
C GLU A 733 -24.88 31.07 -10.34
N ARG A 734 -23.76 31.42 -9.68
CA ARG A 734 -22.74 30.44 -9.33
C ARG A 734 -23.28 29.37 -8.40
N ALA A 735 -24.07 29.74 -7.37
CA ALA A 735 -24.69 28.78 -6.47
C ALA A 735 -25.59 27.78 -7.24
N THR A 736 -26.38 28.26 -8.20
CA THR A 736 -27.22 27.40 -9.07
C THR A 736 -26.37 26.39 -9.83
N SER A 737 -25.33 26.87 -10.52
CA SER A 737 -24.44 26.01 -11.32
C SER A 737 -23.75 24.95 -10.47
N VAL A 738 -23.18 25.35 -9.33
CA VAL A 738 -22.43 24.44 -8.45
C VAL A 738 -23.35 23.40 -7.81
N LEU A 739 -24.57 23.78 -7.43
CA LEU A 739 -25.55 22.83 -6.87
C LEU A 739 -26.07 21.86 -7.93
N ALA A 740 -26.25 22.30 -9.19
CA ALA A 740 -26.59 21.41 -10.29
C ALA A 740 -25.49 20.37 -10.55
N ASP A 741 -24.23 20.81 -10.58
CA ASP A 741 -23.07 19.92 -10.72
C ASP A 741 -22.96 18.93 -9.55
N LEU A 742 -23.19 19.39 -8.32
CA LEU A 742 -23.20 18.54 -7.13
C LEU A 742 -24.32 17.50 -7.21
N ALA A 743 -25.52 17.89 -7.62
CA ALA A 743 -26.65 16.99 -7.72
C ALA A 743 -26.45 15.91 -8.80
N ALA A 744 -25.80 16.27 -9.92
CA ALA A 744 -25.38 15.31 -10.93
C ALA A 744 -24.34 14.32 -10.40
N LEU A 745 -23.36 14.79 -9.62
CA LEU A 745 -22.32 13.95 -9.01
C LEU A 745 -22.91 12.96 -7.98
N GLU A 746 -23.92 13.38 -7.22
CA GLU A 746 -24.56 12.57 -6.17
C GLU A 746 -25.75 11.75 -6.65
N ALA A 747 -26.14 11.86 -7.93
CA ALA A 747 -27.34 11.25 -8.49
C ALA A 747 -27.45 9.74 -8.21
N GLY A 748 -26.35 8.99 -8.33
CA GLY A 748 -26.35 7.55 -8.05
C GLY A 748 -26.54 7.20 -6.57
N ALA A 749 -25.93 7.96 -5.68
CA ALA A 749 -26.13 7.79 -4.24
C ALA A 749 -27.58 8.17 -3.85
N ASN A 750 -28.13 9.23 -4.45
CA ASN A 750 -29.51 9.65 -4.21
C ASN A 750 -30.51 8.62 -4.75
N ALA A 751 -30.28 8.06 -5.94
CA ALA A 751 -31.09 6.98 -6.49
C ALA A 751 -31.13 5.75 -5.56
N LEU A 752 -29.97 5.36 -5.00
CA LEU A 752 -29.88 4.28 -4.01
C LEU A 752 -30.71 4.56 -2.74
N ARG A 753 -30.88 5.83 -2.33
CA ARG A 753 -31.71 6.24 -1.19
C ARG A 753 -33.18 6.46 -1.56
N GLY A 754 -33.55 6.39 -2.84
CA GLY A 754 -34.86 6.81 -3.33
C GLY A 754 -35.10 8.32 -3.20
N GLN A 755 -34.02 9.11 -3.15
CA GLN A 755 -34.05 10.57 -3.07
C GLN A 755 -33.92 11.18 -4.47
N SER A 756 -34.56 12.34 -4.67
CA SER A 756 -34.46 13.10 -5.92
C SER A 756 -33.08 13.74 -6.05
N ALA A 757 -32.51 13.70 -7.25
CA ALA A 757 -31.30 14.43 -7.61
C ALA A 757 -31.58 15.91 -7.96
N ASN A 758 -32.70 16.46 -7.51
CA ASN A 758 -33.01 17.88 -7.70
C ASN A 758 -32.22 18.71 -6.68
N PRO A 759 -31.42 19.71 -7.11
CA PRO A 759 -30.72 20.65 -6.22
C PRO A 759 -31.58 21.23 -5.09
N SER A 760 -32.84 21.55 -5.37
CA SER A 760 -33.82 22.11 -4.42
C SER A 760 -34.25 21.15 -3.30
N GLN A 761 -33.77 19.91 -3.31
CA GLN A 761 -34.01 18.95 -2.22
C GLN A 761 -32.87 18.95 -1.19
N THR A 762 -31.89 19.84 -1.35
CA THR A 762 -30.83 20.09 -0.37
C THR A 762 -31.12 21.36 0.41
N HIS A 763 -30.57 21.48 1.63
CA HIS A 763 -30.75 22.68 2.45
C HIS A 763 -30.27 23.96 1.74
N TYR A 764 -29.14 23.90 1.04
CA TYR A 764 -28.64 25.05 0.26
C TYR A 764 -29.49 25.34 -0.98
N GLY A 765 -30.05 24.32 -1.63
CA GLY A 765 -31.00 24.52 -2.73
C GLY A 765 -32.28 25.21 -2.27
N GLN A 766 -32.84 24.81 -1.14
CA GLN A 766 -34.04 25.45 -0.56
C GLN A 766 -33.78 26.90 -0.16
N LEU A 767 -32.61 27.20 0.43
CA LEU A 767 -32.20 28.58 0.72
C LEU A 767 -31.97 29.41 -0.56
N LEU A 768 -31.43 28.80 -1.61
CA LEU A 768 -31.27 29.47 -2.90
C LEU A 768 -32.62 29.80 -3.54
N ASP A 769 -33.59 28.89 -3.47
CA ASP A 769 -34.95 29.11 -3.96
C ASP A 769 -35.62 30.24 -3.18
N GLU A 770 -35.48 30.24 -1.85
CA GLU A 770 -35.95 31.32 -0.97
C GLU A 770 -35.32 32.68 -1.33
N PHE A 771 -34.01 32.72 -1.61
CA PHE A 771 -33.32 33.96 -2.00
C PHE A 771 -33.81 34.51 -3.35
N ARG A 772 -34.34 33.64 -4.21
CA ARG A 772 -34.83 33.98 -5.56
C ARG A 772 -36.34 34.23 -5.60
N LEU A 773 -37.06 33.92 -4.53
CA LEU A 773 -38.51 34.02 -4.46
C LEU A 773 -38.97 35.48 -4.66
N ASP A 774 -38.23 36.44 -4.11
CA ASP A 774 -38.47 37.88 -4.25
C ASP A 774 -37.40 38.54 -5.13
N ALA A 775 -37.70 38.69 -6.41
CA ALA A 775 -36.80 39.27 -7.39
C ALA A 775 -36.50 40.76 -7.13
N ASP A 776 -37.46 41.50 -6.58
CA ASP A 776 -37.31 42.93 -6.29
C ASP A 776 -36.38 43.13 -5.09
N ALA A 777 -36.55 42.33 -4.02
CA ALA A 777 -35.64 42.30 -2.89
C ALA A 777 -34.22 41.94 -3.32
N LEU A 778 -34.06 40.92 -4.17
CA LEU A 778 -32.77 40.49 -4.69
C LEU A 778 -32.09 41.58 -5.53
N SER A 779 -32.85 42.28 -6.39
CA SER A 779 -32.33 43.39 -7.19
C SER A 779 -31.87 44.55 -6.30
N ALA A 780 -32.71 44.97 -5.35
CA ALA A 780 -32.38 46.04 -4.41
C ALA A 780 -31.15 45.70 -3.55
N LEU A 781 -30.99 44.44 -3.18
CA LEU A 781 -29.84 43.97 -2.40
C LEU A 781 -28.53 43.97 -3.22
N ARG A 782 -28.58 43.62 -4.51
CA ARG A 782 -27.43 43.75 -5.42
C ARG A 782 -26.99 45.21 -5.57
N ASP A 783 -27.95 46.13 -5.71
CA ASP A 783 -27.68 47.57 -5.76
C ASP A 783 -27.12 48.11 -4.45
N ALA A 784 -27.49 47.52 -3.31
CA ALA A 784 -26.91 47.88 -2.02
C ALA A 784 -25.45 47.41 -1.90
N LEU A 785 -25.11 46.19 -2.35
CA LEU A 785 -23.78 45.59 -2.20
C LEU A 785 -22.68 46.32 -2.97
N VAL A 786 -23.00 46.97 -4.09
CA VAL A 786 -22.01 47.76 -4.86
C VAL A 786 -21.63 49.08 -4.19
N ARG A 787 -22.38 49.53 -3.18
CA ARG A 787 -22.08 50.77 -2.44
C ARG A 787 -20.88 50.59 -1.50
N PRO A 788 -20.14 51.66 -1.18
CA PRO A 788 -19.00 51.60 -0.27
C PRO A 788 -19.42 51.67 1.21
N GLY A 789 -18.63 51.02 2.08
CA GLY A 789 -18.60 51.26 3.53
C GLY A 789 -19.96 51.31 4.23
N GLN A 790 -20.24 52.41 4.93
CA GLN A 790 -21.46 52.60 5.72
C GLN A 790 -22.72 52.81 4.85
N GLU A 791 -22.58 53.33 3.63
CA GLU A 791 -23.70 53.51 2.70
C GLU A 791 -24.30 52.16 2.28
N ARG A 792 -23.47 51.13 2.17
CA ARG A 792 -23.91 49.75 1.94
C ARG A 792 -24.82 49.27 3.06
N LEU A 793 -24.41 49.45 4.32
CA LEU A 793 -25.21 48.98 5.47
C LEU A 793 -26.55 49.71 5.56
N ALA A 794 -26.55 51.03 5.38
CA ALA A 794 -27.79 51.82 5.39
C ALA A 794 -28.73 51.41 4.24
N ALA A 795 -28.18 51.09 3.06
CA ALA A 795 -28.95 50.58 1.93
C ALA A 795 -29.53 49.19 2.22
N ILE A 796 -28.72 48.27 2.78
CA ILE A 796 -29.22 46.94 3.20
C ILE A 796 -30.32 47.09 4.26
N ASP A 797 -30.16 47.98 5.23
CA ASP A 797 -31.20 48.26 6.24
C ASP A 797 -32.50 48.78 5.60
N ALA A 798 -32.42 49.55 4.50
CA ALA A 798 -33.59 49.95 3.74
C ALA A 798 -34.26 48.77 3.03
N VAL A 799 -33.48 47.84 2.47
CA VAL A 799 -34.01 46.61 1.86
C VAL A 799 -34.68 45.73 2.92
N VAL A 800 -34.07 45.56 4.10
CA VAL A 800 -34.66 44.81 5.22
C VAL A 800 -36.01 45.38 5.64
N ARG A 801 -36.15 46.72 5.68
CA ARG A 801 -37.43 47.38 6.01
C ARG A 801 -38.48 47.22 4.90
N ALA A 802 -38.05 47.25 3.64
CA ALA A 802 -38.95 47.12 2.50
C ALA A 802 -39.44 45.67 2.29
N PHE A 803 -38.59 44.68 2.62
CA PHE A 803 -38.83 43.26 2.41
C PHE A 803 -38.59 42.45 3.70
N PRO A 804 -39.41 42.66 4.76
CA PRO A 804 -39.17 42.08 6.09
C PRO A 804 -39.25 40.55 6.14
N ASP A 805 -39.96 39.93 5.18
CA ASP A 805 -40.09 38.47 5.08
C ASP A 805 -38.94 37.83 4.30
N SER A 806 -38.10 38.61 3.62
CA SER A 806 -36.98 38.07 2.85
C SER A 806 -35.79 37.70 3.73
N THR A 807 -35.33 36.46 3.63
CA THR A 807 -34.22 35.96 4.44
C THR A 807 -32.84 36.45 3.95
N ALA A 808 -32.69 36.72 2.65
CA ALA A 808 -31.42 37.11 2.06
C ALA A 808 -30.91 38.49 2.57
N PRO A 809 -31.74 39.56 2.60
CA PRO A 809 -31.33 40.85 3.18
C PRO A 809 -30.96 40.74 4.65
N ALA A 810 -31.69 39.92 5.42
CA ALA A 810 -31.45 39.74 6.85
C ALA A 810 -30.09 39.08 7.13
N ILE A 811 -29.75 38.00 6.41
CA ILE A 811 -28.43 37.35 6.51
C ILE A 811 -27.32 38.33 6.10
N LEU A 812 -27.46 38.95 4.93
CA LEU A 812 -26.42 39.85 4.42
C LEU A 812 -26.22 41.07 5.30
N ARG A 813 -27.25 41.54 6.00
CA ARG A 813 -27.11 42.62 6.97
C ARG A 813 -26.12 42.27 8.07
N PHE A 814 -26.20 41.07 8.65
CA PHE A 814 -25.25 40.68 9.70
C PHE A 814 -23.87 40.37 9.16
N ILE A 815 -23.76 39.75 7.97
CA ILE A 815 -22.49 39.50 7.29
C ILE A 815 -21.75 40.80 7.00
N GLU A 816 -22.39 41.76 6.33
CA GLU A 816 -21.76 43.03 5.98
C GLU A 816 -21.45 43.87 7.22
N ALA A 817 -22.32 43.85 8.25
CA ALA A 817 -22.04 44.55 9.49
C ALA A 817 -20.81 43.97 10.19
N ARG A 818 -20.61 42.64 10.15
CA ARG A 818 -19.39 42.02 10.68
C ARG A 818 -18.15 42.43 9.90
N ARG A 819 -18.21 42.35 8.56
CA ARG A 819 -17.09 42.73 7.67
C ARG A 819 -16.70 44.20 7.83
N ALA A 820 -17.67 45.07 8.09
CA ALA A 820 -17.46 46.49 8.34
C ALA A 820 -17.04 46.81 9.79
N GLY A 821 -17.00 45.82 10.69
CA GLY A 821 -16.74 46.06 12.12
C GLY A 821 -17.87 46.85 12.83
N ALA A 822 -19.07 46.85 12.26
CA ALA A 822 -20.24 47.59 12.74
C ALA A 822 -21.10 46.81 13.76
N LEU A 823 -20.77 45.54 14.04
CA LEU A 823 -21.41 44.79 15.12
C LEU A 823 -20.75 45.13 16.46
N PRO A 824 -21.51 45.53 17.50
CA PRO A 824 -20.94 45.88 18.79
C PRO A 824 -20.37 44.64 19.48
N ALA A 825 -19.12 44.72 19.93
CA ALA A 825 -18.52 43.68 20.77
C ALA A 825 -19.09 43.68 22.20
N MET A 826 -19.57 44.83 22.67
CA MET A 826 -20.11 45.11 24.00
C MET A 826 -21.00 46.35 23.93
N LEU A 827 -22.13 46.34 24.64
CA LEU A 827 -23.05 47.48 24.78
C LEU A 827 -22.92 48.17 26.15
N GLY A 828 -22.39 47.48 27.15
CA GLY A 828 -22.15 48.02 28.49
C GLY A 828 -21.48 47.01 29.41
N SER A 829 -21.35 47.35 30.69
CA SER A 829 -20.88 46.43 31.74
C SER A 829 -22.04 45.59 32.29
N GLY A 830 -21.74 44.39 32.78
CA GLY A 830 -22.73 43.48 33.36
C GLY A 830 -23.42 42.56 32.34
N ASP A 831 -24.44 41.82 32.80
CA ASP A 831 -25.12 40.77 32.03
C ASP A 831 -26.34 41.25 31.22
N GLY A 832 -26.54 42.57 31.10
CA GLY A 832 -27.67 43.14 30.36
C GLY A 832 -29.04 42.78 30.94
N GLY A 833 -29.09 42.32 32.19
CA GLY A 833 -30.32 41.84 32.82
C GLY A 833 -30.72 40.43 32.40
N VAL A 834 -29.82 39.65 31.79
CA VAL A 834 -30.02 38.22 31.49
C VAL A 834 -29.97 37.41 32.80
N PRO A 835 -31.06 36.75 33.21
CA PRO A 835 -31.07 35.91 34.42
C PRO A 835 -30.04 34.77 34.36
N ARG A 836 -29.41 34.46 35.50
CA ARG A 836 -28.43 33.35 35.62
C ARG A 836 -29.12 31.99 35.70
N ARG A 837 -29.82 31.64 34.63
CA ARG A 837 -30.57 30.39 34.48
C ARG A 837 -30.24 29.76 33.13
N ILE A 838 -29.93 28.47 33.14
CA ILE A 838 -29.69 27.69 31.92
C ILE A 838 -30.91 26.77 31.72
N HIS A 839 -31.50 26.86 30.55
CA HIS A 839 -32.65 26.08 30.11
C HIS A 839 -32.21 25.13 29.00
N GLN A 840 -32.54 23.85 29.16
CA GLN A 840 -32.37 22.84 28.13
C GLN A 840 -33.67 22.05 28.01
N PHE A 841 -33.94 21.51 26.83
CA PHE A 841 -35.19 20.80 26.54
C PHE A 841 -34.90 19.45 25.89
N TRP A 842 -35.65 18.44 26.30
CA TRP A 842 -35.69 17.13 25.68
C TRP A 842 -37.11 16.58 25.73
N THR A 843 -37.62 16.04 24.62
CA THR A 843 -39.02 15.60 24.53
C THR A 843 -39.45 14.64 25.65
N ASP A 844 -38.59 13.67 25.97
CA ASP A 844 -38.81 12.71 27.04
C ASP A 844 -38.25 13.21 28.38
N PRO A 845 -38.85 12.84 29.54
CA PRO A 845 -38.35 13.25 30.86
C PRO A 845 -36.91 12.80 31.16
N GLU A 846 -36.48 11.68 30.57
CA GLU A 846 -35.15 11.10 30.74
C GLU A 846 -34.39 11.12 29.40
N PRO A 847 -33.45 12.06 29.21
CA PRO A 847 -32.62 12.09 28.02
C PRO A 847 -31.68 10.86 27.95
N PRO A 848 -31.30 10.41 26.74
CA PRO A 848 -30.27 9.39 26.57
C PRO A 848 -28.95 9.77 27.25
N ALA A 849 -28.21 8.77 27.76
CA ALA A 849 -27.03 9.00 28.59
C ALA A 849 -25.93 9.86 27.94
N ASP A 850 -25.76 9.78 26.62
CA ASP A 850 -24.84 10.61 25.86
C ASP A 850 -25.29 12.08 25.76
N VAL A 851 -26.58 12.31 25.55
CA VAL A 851 -27.22 13.63 25.62
C VAL A 851 -27.13 14.20 27.04
N SER A 852 -27.46 13.42 28.07
CA SER A 852 -27.30 13.83 29.47
C SER A 852 -25.85 14.22 29.79
N ALA A 853 -24.87 13.55 29.19
CA ALA A 853 -23.46 13.91 29.38
C ALA A 853 -23.07 15.25 28.74
N TYR A 854 -23.77 15.67 27.67
CA TYR A 854 -23.65 17.02 27.11
C TYR A 854 -24.34 18.04 28.01
N MET A 855 -25.56 17.80 28.45
CA MET A 855 -26.27 18.67 29.39
C MET A 855 -25.50 18.89 30.70
N GLU A 856 -24.93 17.84 31.29
CA GLU A 856 -24.13 17.90 32.51
C GLU A 856 -22.83 18.73 32.34
N SER A 857 -22.36 18.92 31.10
CA SER A 857 -21.26 19.84 30.85
C SER A 857 -21.65 21.29 31.14
N TRP A 858 -22.89 21.70 30.87
CA TRP A 858 -23.39 23.04 31.17
C TRP A 858 -23.46 23.30 32.66
N ARG A 859 -24.01 22.35 33.43
CA ARG A 859 -24.09 22.43 34.89
C ARG A 859 -22.71 22.56 35.54
N ARG A 860 -21.77 21.67 35.19
CA ARG A 860 -20.41 21.68 35.77
C ARG A 860 -19.59 22.92 35.43
N ARG A 861 -19.73 23.45 34.22
CA ARG A 861 -18.96 24.62 33.75
C ARG A 861 -19.53 25.95 34.23
N ASN A 862 -20.75 25.95 34.76
CA ASN A 862 -21.48 27.16 35.15
C ASN A 862 -22.11 27.00 36.55
N PRO A 863 -21.31 26.82 37.62
CA PRO A 863 -21.84 26.56 38.97
C PRO A 863 -22.67 27.73 39.55
N GLY A 864 -22.52 28.94 39.01
CA GLY A 864 -23.31 30.12 39.39
C GLY A 864 -24.68 30.24 38.69
N PHE A 865 -25.10 29.25 37.91
CA PHE A 865 -26.38 29.24 37.20
C PHE A 865 -27.29 28.17 37.76
N SER A 866 -28.58 28.48 37.89
CA SER A 866 -29.59 27.43 38.07
C SER A 866 -29.82 26.72 36.74
N HIS A 867 -29.90 25.39 36.76
CA HIS A 867 -30.12 24.59 35.55
C HIS A 867 -31.52 23.95 35.57
N ARG A 868 -32.31 24.16 34.52
CA ARG A 868 -33.64 23.56 34.35
C ARG A 868 -33.70 22.75 33.07
N LEU A 869 -34.02 21.47 33.22
CA LEU A 869 -34.37 20.57 32.12
C LEU A 869 -35.89 20.56 31.96
N TRP A 870 -36.35 20.73 30.73
CA TRP A 870 -37.76 20.70 30.36
C TRP A 870 -38.05 19.51 29.46
N ASP A 871 -39.27 19.01 29.59
CA ASP A 871 -39.86 17.97 28.74
C ASP A 871 -41.17 18.46 28.10
N ASP A 872 -41.76 17.68 27.20
CA ASP A 872 -42.99 18.07 26.50
C ASP A 872 -44.13 18.43 27.48
N ALA A 873 -44.26 17.68 28.58
CA ALA A 873 -45.35 17.86 29.54
C ALA A 873 -45.17 19.12 30.41
N SER A 874 -43.95 19.39 30.85
CA SER A 874 -43.60 20.60 31.61
C SER A 874 -43.57 21.85 30.72
N ALA A 875 -43.08 21.73 29.48
CA ALA A 875 -43.15 22.81 28.49
C ALA A 875 -44.60 23.16 28.15
N ARG A 876 -45.46 22.16 27.95
CA ARG A 876 -46.88 22.38 27.69
C ARG A 876 -47.57 23.09 28.85
N ARG A 877 -47.36 22.62 30.09
CA ARG A 877 -47.92 23.28 31.28
C ARG A 877 -47.46 24.73 31.41
N PHE A 878 -46.18 25.00 31.14
CA PHE A 878 -45.65 26.35 31.14
C PHE A 878 -46.35 27.23 30.11
N ILE A 879 -46.46 26.76 28.86
CA ILE A 879 -47.10 27.52 27.77
C ILE A 879 -48.58 27.81 28.10
N ASP A 880 -49.32 26.82 28.58
CA ASP A 880 -50.74 26.98 28.92
C ASP A 880 -50.97 27.98 30.07
N GLN A 881 -49.98 28.18 30.94
CA GLN A 881 -50.06 29.09 32.09
C GLN A 881 -49.53 30.49 31.80
N GLU A 882 -48.46 30.59 31.02
CA GLU A 882 -47.62 31.79 30.94
C GLU A 882 -47.57 32.45 29.55
N ALA A 883 -48.06 31.77 28.51
CA ALA A 883 -48.03 32.27 27.13
C ALA A 883 -49.45 32.53 26.57
N ALA A 884 -49.51 33.28 25.46
CA ALA A 884 -50.76 33.55 24.78
C ALA A 884 -51.38 32.27 24.17
N PRO A 885 -52.72 32.15 24.07
CA PRO A 885 -53.39 30.96 23.54
C PRO A 885 -52.89 30.49 22.17
N GLU A 886 -52.49 31.42 21.30
CA GLU A 886 -51.98 31.15 19.97
C GLU A 886 -50.65 30.39 20.00
N VAL A 887 -49.81 30.63 21.02
CA VAL A 887 -48.55 29.90 21.24
C VAL A 887 -48.84 28.46 21.66
N GLY A 888 -49.84 28.25 22.53
CA GLY A 888 -50.31 26.91 22.91
C GLY A 888 -50.84 26.10 21.72
N LEU A 889 -51.60 26.76 20.82
CA LEU A 889 -52.05 26.15 19.57
C LEU A 889 -50.86 25.79 18.66
N ALA A 890 -49.90 26.69 18.50
CA ALA A 890 -48.71 26.45 17.66
C ALA A 890 -47.87 25.28 18.20
N PHE A 891 -47.62 25.25 19.51
CA PHE A 891 -46.89 24.16 20.16
C PHE A 891 -47.59 22.81 19.99
N GLY A 892 -48.93 22.79 20.08
CA GLY A 892 -49.73 21.60 19.82
C GLY A 892 -49.72 21.14 18.35
N ARG A 893 -49.61 22.08 17.39
CA ARG A 893 -49.54 21.79 15.95
C ARG A 893 -48.14 21.39 15.48
N ALA A 894 -47.09 21.78 16.20
CA ALA A 894 -45.73 21.41 15.90
C ALA A 894 -45.55 19.87 15.95
N ARG A 895 -45.31 19.29 14.77
CA ARG A 895 -45.15 17.83 14.60
C ARG A 895 -43.75 17.34 14.93
N GLU A 896 -42.74 18.14 14.58
CA GLU A 896 -41.33 17.80 14.78
C GLU A 896 -40.85 18.26 16.17
N PRO A 897 -40.10 17.43 16.92
CA PRO A 897 -39.54 17.81 18.21
C PRO A 897 -38.69 19.09 18.18
N ALA A 898 -37.93 19.29 17.10
CA ALA A 898 -37.13 20.50 16.90
C ALA A 898 -38.01 21.76 16.80
N MET A 899 -39.17 21.67 16.14
CA MET A 899 -40.13 22.78 16.04
C MET A 899 -40.76 23.11 17.41
N ARG A 900 -41.06 22.09 18.21
CA ARG A 900 -41.54 22.29 19.59
C ARG A 900 -40.50 22.98 20.45
N ALA A 901 -39.24 22.55 20.36
CA ALA A 901 -38.13 23.18 21.04
C ALA A 901 -37.97 24.65 20.64
N ASP A 902 -38.09 24.96 19.35
CA ASP A 902 -37.98 26.32 18.82
C ASP A 902 -39.05 27.27 19.38
N ILE A 903 -40.32 26.85 19.36
CA ILE A 903 -41.44 27.63 19.92
C ILE A 903 -41.27 27.80 21.43
N PHE A 904 -40.98 26.70 22.13
CA PHE A 904 -40.89 26.71 23.59
C PHE A 904 -39.71 27.56 24.09
N ARG A 905 -38.56 27.50 23.42
CA ARG A 905 -37.40 28.36 23.69
C ARG A 905 -37.75 29.83 23.65
N LEU A 906 -38.45 30.27 22.60
CA LEU A 906 -38.86 31.66 22.45
C LEU A 906 -39.89 32.05 23.52
N ALA A 907 -40.86 31.18 23.83
CA ALA A 907 -41.85 31.42 24.88
C ALA A 907 -41.21 31.57 26.27
N LEU A 908 -40.28 30.66 26.59
CA LEU A 908 -39.57 30.64 27.85
C LEU A 908 -38.67 31.87 28.01
N LEU A 909 -37.86 32.19 27.00
CA LEU A 909 -36.96 33.34 27.03
C LEU A 909 -37.72 34.67 27.02
N ALA A 910 -38.85 34.77 26.31
CA ALA A 910 -39.69 35.97 26.34
C ALA A 910 -40.23 36.24 27.75
N ARG A 911 -40.66 35.21 28.48
CA ARG A 911 -41.30 35.34 29.79
C ARG A 911 -40.31 35.39 30.96
N GLU A 912 -39.38 34.44 30.99
CA GLU A 912 -38.45 34.24 32.10
C GLU A 912 -37.02 34.72 31.79
N GLY A 913 -36.66 34.89 30.51
CA GLY A 913 -35.28 35.14 30.11
C GLY A 913 -34.33 34.00 30.51
N GLY A 914 -33.04 34.28 30.48
CA GLY A 914 -31.98 33.36 30.83
C GLY A 914 -31.19 32.93 29.61
N VAL A 915 -30.52 31.79 29.73
CA VAL A 915 -29.72 31.17 28.67
C VAL A 915 -30.40 29.89 28.21
N TRP A 916 -30.70 29.78 26.93
CA TRP A 916 -31.03 28.53 26.28
C TRP A 916 -29.78 27.88 25.71
N ALA A 917 -29.68 26.55 25.84
CA ALA A 917 -28.71 25.74 25.13
C ALA A 917 -29.32 24.42 24.67
N ASP A 918 -29.11 24.06 23.40
CA ASP A 918 -29.58 22.78 22.87
C ASP A 918 -28.96 21.59 23.61
N ALA A 919 -29.74 20.52 23.67
CA ALA A 919 -29.44 19.31 24.44
C ALA A 919 -28.17 18.59 23.97
N ASP A 920 -27.87 18.67 22.68
CA ASP A 920 -26.74 18.03 22.01
C ASP A 920 -25.51 18.95 21.88
N ASP A 921 -25.55 20.13 22.49
CA ASP A 921 -24.42 21.04 22.57
C ASP A 921 -23.61 20.81 23.84
N ARG A 922 -22.28 20.85 23.72
CA ARG A 922 -21.34 20.68 24.84
C ARG A 922 -20.78 22.01 25.29
N CYS A 923 -20.97 22.34 26.56
CA CYS A 923 -20.25 23.43 27.22
C CYS A 923 -18.79 23.03 27.49
N ARG A 924 -17.86 23.73 26.83
CA ARG A 924 -16.40 23.55 26.97
C ARG A 924 -15.82 24.45 28.05
N ARG A 925 -16.29 25.70 28.13
CA ARG A 925 -15.87 26.73 29.10
C ARG A 925 -17.09 27.47 29.64
N GLY A 926 -16.98 28.03 30.85
CA GLY A 926 -18.08 28.77 31.46
C GLY A 926 -18.50 29.96 30.59
N ILE A 927 -19.80 30.28 30.58
CA ILE A 927 -20.39 31.25 29.62
C ILE A 927 -20.50 32.68 30.14
N MET A 928 -20.13 32.95 31.40
CA MET A 928 -20.14 34.33 31.95
C MET A 928 -19.43 35.36 31.06
N PRO A 929 -18.23 35.08 30.49
CA PRO A 929 -17.57 36.02 29.58
C PRO A 929 -18.34 36.32 28.28
N LEU A 930 -19.31 35.46 27.92
CA LEU A 930 -20.21 35.73 26.81
C LEU A 930 -21.33 36.69 27.23
N LEU A 931 -21.79 36.61 28.49
CA LEU A 931 -22.90 37.41 29.01
C LEU A 931 -22.49 38.80 29.47
N GLU A 932 -21.26 38.98 29.97
CA GLU A 932 -20.72 40.25 30.50
C GLU A 932 -20.42 41.27 29.39
N ARG A 933 -21.41 41.53 28.53
CA ARG A 933 -21.36 42.42 27.37
C ARG A 933 -22.44 43.50 27.40
N GLY A 934 -23.24 43.56 28.47
CA GLY A 934 -24.24 44.60 28.72
C GLY A 934 -25.44 44.59 27.77
N ALA A 935 -25.69 43.49 27.05
CA ALA A 935 -26.79 43.37 26.09
C ALA A 935 -27.92 42.49 26.64
N GLY A 936 -29.15 42.93 26.44
CA GLY A 936 -30.36 42.20 26.81
C GLY A 936 -30.67 41.01 25.90
N LEU A 937 -30.05 40.91 24.72
CA LEU A 937 -30.01 39.71 23.90
C LEU A 937 -28.59 39.45 23.39
N ILE A 938 -28.15 38.21 23.53
CA ILE A 938 -26.86 37.74 23.04
C ILE A 938 -27.08 36.44 22.28
N CYS A 939 -26.60 36.42 21.05
CA CYS A 939 -26.58 35.25 20.18
C CYS A 939 -25.24 35.20 19.45
N TYR A 940 -25.03 34.24 18.57
CA TYR A 940 -23.84 34.18 17.70
C TYR A 940 -24.26 34.11 16.24
N GLN A 941 -23.35 34.48 15.34
CA GLN A 941 -23.59 34.30 13.90
C GLN A 941 -23.12 32.90 13.46
N GLU A 942 -24.01 32.09 12.91
CA GLU A 942 -23.72 30.70 12.52
C GLU A 942 -23.11 30.59 11.12
N ASP A 943 -22.74 29.37 10.71
CA ASP A 943 -22.08 29.09 9.42
C ASP A 943 -22.89 29.59 8.21
N LEU A 944 -24.22 29.59 8.31
CA LEU A 944 -25.14 30.09 7.28
C LEU A 944 -25.30 31.62 7.25
N GLY A 945 -24.56 32.37 8.08
CA GLY A 945 -24.67 33.83 8.17
C GLY A 945 -25.86 34.34 8.97
N SER A 946 -26.81 33.47 9.30
CA SER A 946 -27.91 33.67 10.24
C SER A 946 -27.44 33.80 11.68
N LEU A 947 -28.37 34.20 12.55
CA LEU A 947 -28.21 34.18 14.00
C LEU A 947 -28.55 32.79 14.54
N GLY A 948 -27.56 32.13 15.14
CA GLY A 948 -27.72 30.82 15.76
C GLY A 948 -28.77 30.87 16.87
N ASN A 949 -29.64 29.86 16.87
CA ASN A 949 -30.81 29.83 17.74
C ASN A 949 -30.75 28.66 18.76
N ASN A 950 -29.84 27.72 18.55
CA ASN A 950 -29.45 26.63 19.45
C ASN A 950 -28.82 27.12 20.77
N TRP A 951 -28.31 28.36 20.77
CA TRP A 951 -27.88 29.06 21.98
C TRP A 951 -28.32 30.51 21.93
N LEU A 952 -29.05 30.94 22.96
CA LEU A 952 -29.52 32.32 23.12
C LEU A 952 -29.45 32.73 24.57
N ALA A 953 -29.07 33.96 24.84
CA ALA A 953 -29.15 34.55 26.17
C ALA A 953 -29.97 35.82 26.10
N ALA A 954 -31.07 35.89 26.85
CA ALA A 954 -32.01 37.01 26.75
C ALA A 954 -32.52 37.45 28.13
N ARG A 955 -32.76 38.75 28.29
CA ARG A 955 -33.58 39.27 29.39
C ARG A 955 -35.07 39.04 29.09
N PRO A 956 -35.93 38.95 30.12
CA PRO A 956 -37.37 38.91 29.92
C PRO A 956 -37.87 40.08 29.07
N ASN A 957 -38.86 39.83 28.23
CA ASN A 957 -39.53 40.79 27.35
C ASN A 957 -38.60 41.46 26.32
N HIS A 958 -37.47 40.84 25.95
CA HIS A 958 -36.61 41.39 24.91
C HIS A 958 -37.37 41.48 23.56
N PRO A 959 -37.41 42.64 22.87
CA PRO A 959 -38.27 42.86 21.70
C PRO A 959 -38.10 41.82 20.58
N VAL A 960 -36.85 41.46 20.26
CA VAL A 960 -36.56 40.44 19.23
C VAL A 960 -37.14 39.07 19.60
N VAL A 961 -37.09 38.67 20.87
CA VAL A 961 -37.55 37.35 21.31
C VAL A 961 -39.08 37.30 21.30
N VAL A 962 -39.73 38.36 21.77
CA VAL A 962 -41.20 38.48 21.78
C VAL A 962 -41.75 38.49 20.36
N GLU A 963 -41.15 39.26 19.45
CA GLU A 963 -41.61 39.32 18.06
C GLU A 963 -41.32 38.00 17.32
N ALA A 964 -40.17 37.38 17.57
CA ALA A 964 -39.86 36.06 17.02
C ALA A 964 -40.86 34.99 17.48
N LEU A 965 -41.26 35.01 18.76
CA LEU A 965 -42.29 34.11 19.28
C LEU A 965 -43.63 34.30 18.55
N ARG A 966 -44.05 35.56 18.38
CA ARG A 966 -45.31 35.88 17.68
C ARG A 966 -45.26 35.39 16.24
N ALA A 967 -44.18 35.70 15.52
CA ALA A 967 -44.00 35.30 14.13
C ALA A 967 -43.96 33.77 13.96
N ALA A 968 -43.22 33.08 14.82
CA ALA A 968 -43.14 31.62 14.80
C ALA A 968 -44.50 30.96 15.10
N ALA A 969 -45.23 31.45 16.11
CA ALA A 969 -46.56 30.95 16.42
C ALA A 969 -47.54 31.19 15.26
N ALA A 970 -47.48 32.34 14.61
CA ALA A 970 -48.31 32.65 13.44
C ALA A 970 -47.99 31.72 12.26
N ALA A 971 -46.72 31.53 11.92
CA ALA A 971 -46.29 30.65 10.82
C ALA A 971 -46.75 29.20 11.01
N VAL A 972 -46.50 28.65 12.21
CA VAL A 972 -46.91 27.27 12.54
C VAL A 972 -48.44 27.13 12.56
N ASN A 973 -49.16 28.15 13.02
CA ASN A 973 -50.62 28.11 13.01
C ASN A 973 -51.22 28.27 11.60
N ARG A 974 -50.56 28.96 10.67
CA ARG A 974 -50.97 28.97 9.25
C ARG A 974 -50.74 27.61 8.57
N GLY A 975 -49.85 26.80 9.13
CA GLY A 975 -49.47 25.52 8.56
C GLY A 975 -48.35 25.65 7.52
N ASP A 976 -47.54 26.70 7.61
CA ASP A 976 -46.38 26.91 6.74
C ASP A 976 -45.49 25.66 6.80
N SER A 977 -45.31 25.00 5.64
CA SER A 977 -44.63 23.71 5.51
C SER A 977 -43.22 23.80 4.93
N ASP A 978 -42.66 25.01 4.88
CA ASP A 978 -41.29 25.24 4.44
C ASP A 978 -40.28 24.61 5.40
N ILE A 979 -38.99 24.70 5.10
CA ILE A 979 -37.97 24.19 6.02
C ILE A 979 -38.14 24.81 7.42
N LEU A 980 -38.10 23.98 8.46
CA LEU A 980 -38.25 24.39 9.87
C LEU A 980 -37.40 25.62 10.21
N TRP A 981 -36.21 25.67 9.62
CA TRP A 981 -35.25 26.76 9.73
C TRP A 981 -35.85 28.15 9.38
N LEU A 982 -36.77 28.24 8.42
CA LEU A 982 -37.47 29.47 8.01
C LEU A 982 -38.69 29.81 8.86
N ALA A 983 -39.42 28.81 9.38
CA ALA A 983 -40.72 29.02 10.02
C ALA A 983 -40.64 29.23 11.55
N ALA A 984 -39.68 28.60 12.23
CA ALA A 984 -39.47 28.77 13.68
C ALA A 984 -37.98 28.79 14.08
N GLY A 985 -37.09 28.49 13.12
CA GLY A 985 -35.67 28.30 13.33
C GLY A 985 -34.80 29.58 13.24
N PRO A 986 -33.48 29.42 12.96
CA PRO A 986 -32.53 30.54 12.86
C PRO A 986 -32.88 31.58 11.80
N GLY A 987 -33.49 31.18 10.68
CA GLY A 987 -33.89 32.09 9.60
C GLY A 987 -34.91 33.12 10.07
N LEU A 988 -35.96 32.66 10.77
CA LEU A 988 -36.96 33.55 11.36
C LEU A 988 -36.35 34.52 12.36
N LEU A 989 -35.55 34.00 13.30
CA LEU A 989 -34.86 34.83 14.30
C LEU A 989 -34.01 35.91 13.63
N THR A 990 -33.30 35.56 12.55
CA THR A 990 -32.45 36.48 11.80
C THR A 990 -33.27 37.59 11.15
N ARG A 991 -34.40 37.28 10.49
CA ARG A 991 -35.28 38.28 9.89
C ARG A 991 -35.81 39.27 10.91
N ILE A 992 -36.33 38.77 12.03
CA ILE A 992 -36.86 39.61 13.11
C ILE A 992 -35.76 40.49 13.73
N ALA A 993 -34.59 39.91 14.03
CA ALA A 993 -33.48 40.67 14.58
C ALA A 993 -32.99 41.75 13.61
N ALA A 994 -32.87 41.43 12.31
CA ALA A 994 -32.48 42.41 11.29
C ALA A 994 -33.48 43.56 11.21
N GLY A 995 -34.79 43.28 11.24
CA GLY A 995 -35.83 44.30 11.26
C GLY A 995 -35.75 45.23 12.46
N VAL A 996 -35.57 44.68 13.67
CA VAL A 996 -35.42 45.48 14.91
C VAL A 996 -34.15 46.33 14.88
N VAL A 997 -33.03 45.78 14.40
CA VAL A 997 -31.77 46.52 14.26
C VAL A 997 -31.92 47.65 13.23
N ALA A 998 -32.54 47.37 12.07
CA ALA A 998 -32.79 48.36 11.03
C ALA A 998 -33.77 49.47 11.47
N ALA A 999 -34.57 49.23 12.51
CA ALA A 999 -35.44 50.22 13.14
C ALA A 999 -34.73 51.09 14.20
N GLY A 1000 -33.43 50.87 14.45
CA GLY A 1000 -32.60 51.75 15.28
C GLY A 1000 -32.48 51.38 16.77
N ASN A 1001 -32.80 50.14 17.17
CA ASN A 1001 -32.77 49.73 18.58
C ASN A 1001 -32.03 48.39 18.82
N PRO A 1002 -30.68 48.37 18.90
CA PRO A 1002 -29.96 47.11 19.05
C PRO A 1002 -29.52 46.90 20.50
N ASP A 1003 -30.44 46.49 21.40
CA ASP A 1003 -30.10 45.83 22.67
C ASP A 1003 -29.61 44.37 22.41
N LEU A 1004 -28.73 44.22 21.42
CA LEU A 1004 -28.32 42.94 20.82
C LEU A 1004 -26.81 42.91 20.60
N VAL A 1005 -26.17 41.84 21.09
CA VAL A 1005 -24.78 41.48 20.75
C VAL A 1005 -24.77 40.19 19.94
N VAL A 1006 -24.15 40.25 18.76
CA VAL A 1006 -23.96 39.08 17.88
C VAL A 1006 -22.50 38.64 17.95
N LEU A 1007 -22.24 37.58 18.71
CA LEU A 1007 -20.92 37.01 18.89
C LEU A 1007 -20.34 36.49 17.57
N ASP A 1008 -19.03 36.64 17.41
CA ASP A 1008 -18.32 35.93 16.36
C ASP A 1008 -18.36 34.42 16.60
N ARG A 1009 -18.51 33.65 15.52
CA ARG A 1009 -18.59 32.20 15.58
C ARG A 1009 -17.37 31.61 16.26
N ALA A 1010 -16.17 32.11 15.93
CA ALA A 1010 -14.93 31.64 16.53
C ALA A 1010 -14.88 31.88 18.04
N ALA A 1011 -15.35 33.06 18.50
CA ALA A 1011 -15.43 33.39 19.92
C ALA A 1011 -16.44 32.51 20.66
N PHE A 1012 -17.61 32.26 20.05
CA PHE A 1012 -18.64 31.39 20.63
C PHE A 1012 -18.15 29.93 20.74
N LEU A 1013 -17.52 29.41 19.69
CA LEU A 1013 -17.05 28.02 19.64
C LEU A 1013 -15.94 27.72 20.65
N ASP A 1014 -15.26 28.73 21.17
CA ASP A 1014 -14.32 28.59 22.28
C ASP A 1014 -14.99 28.11 23.58
N HIS A 1015 -16.26 28.45 23.75
CA HIS A 1015 -17.08 28.09 24.91
C HIS A 1015 -18.00 26.90 24.66
N VAL A 1016 -18.47 26.71 23.43
CA VAL A 1016 -19.51 25.72 23.10
C VAL A 1016 -19.09 24.89 21.89
N ALA A 1017 -19.20 23.57 21.97
CA ALA A 1017 -19.17 22.71 20.78
C ALA A 1017 -20.60 22.38 20.38
N ILE A 1018 -20.96 22.75 19.16
CA ILE A 1018 -22.32 22.63 18.64
C ILE A 1018 -22.56 21.29 17.93
N HIS A 1019 -23.80 20.83 17.94
CA HIS A 1019 -24.29 19.67 17.19
C HIS A 1019 -23.46 18.39 17.43
N CYS A 1020 -23.14 18.10 18.69
CA CYS A 1020 -22.32 16.93 19.02
C CYS A 1020 -23.02 15.63 18.57
N LEU A 1021 -22.20 14.64 18.22
CA LEU A 1021 -22.64 13.31 17.85
C LEU A 1021 -23.35 12.63 19.02
N ALA A 1022 -24.58 12.16 18.79
CA ALA A 1022 -25.36 11.45 19.79
C ALA A 1022 -26.16 10.31 19.13
N ALA A 1023 -26.37 9.20 19.84
CA ALA A 1023 -27.06 8.00 19.38
C ALA A 1023 -28.47 8.28 18.89
N TYR A 1024 -29.18 9.21 19.52
CA TYR A 1024 -30.52 9.57 19.08
C TYR A 1024 -30.54 10.09 17.63
N LYS A 1025 -29.48 10.78 17.17
CA LYS A 1025 -29.40 11.31 15.79
C LYS A 1025 -29.35 10.21 14.73
N SER A 1026 -28.96 9.01 15.13
CA SER A 1026 -28.92 7.82 14.30
C SER A 1026 -30.16 6.94 14.42
N SER A 1027 -31.17 7.36 15.20
CA SER A 1027 -32.43 6.62 15.37
C SER A 1027 -33.51 7.08 14.38
N ASP A 1028 -34.47 6.20 14.10
CA ASP A 1028 -35.64 6.53 13.27
C ASP A 1028 -36.55 7.61 13.89
N ARG A 1029 -36.28 8.00 15.15
CA ARG A 1029 -36.96 9.08 15.86
C ARG A 1029 -36.33 10.45 15.61
N HIS A 1030 -35.19 10.54 14.92
CA HIS A 1030 -34.56 11.82 14.61
C HIS A 1030 -35.31 12.58 13.52
N TRP A 1031 -35.58 13.86 13.76
CA TRP A 1031 -36.36 14.73 12.87
C TRP A 1031 -35.79 14.82 11.46
N SER A 1032 -34.46 14.73 11.27
CA SER A 1032 -33.87 14.81 9.92
C SER A 1032 -34.25 13.63 9.02
N ARG A 1033 -34.70 12.50 9.58
CA ARG A 1033 -35.19 11.34 8.82
C ARG A 1033 -36.67 11.45 8.48
N THR A 1034 -37.44 12.26 9.21
CA THR A 1034 -38.86 12.53 8.95
C THR A 1034 -39.07 13.79 8.09
N ALA A 1035 -38.18 14.78 8.20
CA ALA A 1035 -38.31 16.10 7.57
C ALA A 1035 -38.08 16.11 6.04
N PHE A 1036 -37.30 15.18 5.48
CA PHE A 1036 -36.98 15.14 4.04
C PHE A 1036 -37.65 13.97 3.30
N GLY A 1037 -38.85 13.56 3.73
CA GLY A 1037 -39.67 12.62 2.96
C GLY A 1037 -39.22 11.15 2.99
N GLY A 1038 -38.50 10.73 4.03
CA GLY A 1038 -38.24 9.31 4.27
C GLY A 1038 -39.56 8.55 4.36
N ARG A 1039 -39.90 7.76 3.32
CA ARG A 1039 -40.99 6.79 3.40
C ARG A 1039 -40.75 5.95 4.66
N ARG A 1040 -41.69 5.99 5.61
CA ARG A 1040 -41.76 4.99 6.68
C ARG A 1040 -41.60 3.62 6.02
N ARG A 1041 -40.54 2.87 6.35
CA ARG A 1041 -40.46 1.46 5.97
C ARG A 1041 -41.79 0.81 6.37
N PRO A 1042 -42.46 0.06 5.47
CA PRO A 1042 -43.65 -0.69 5.88
C PRO A 1042 -43.24 -1.55 7.07
N ARG A 1043 -44.04 -1.55 8.13
CA ARG A 1043 -43.90 -2.53 9.22
C ARG A 1043 -44.20 -3.89 8.59
N GLY A 1044 -43.15 -4.62 8.22
CA GLY A 1044 -43.18 -6.02 7.84
C GLY A 1044 -42.89 -6.87 9.05
#